data_AF-A0A7Y2AGH6-F1
#
_entry.id   AF-A0A7Y2AGH6-F1
#
_cell.length_a   1.000
_cell.length_b   1.000
_cell.length_c   1.000
_cell.angle_alpha   90.00
_cell.angle_beta   90.00
_cell.angle_gamma   90.00
#
_symmetry.space_group_name_H-M   'P 1'
#
loop_
_entity.id
_entity.type
_entity.pdbx_description
1 polymer ?
#
loop_
_entity_poly.entity_id
_entity_poly.type
_entity_poly.pdbx_seq_one_letter_code
_entity_poly.pdbx_strand_id
1 'polypeptide(L)'
;VYTFNIGGVPQHTVTDDSFDTDAEQIAAIETALTNFGYAADEFNVSKLPFTGATSPVRFSIQYPKFADAQFLNQDLPNFTVTSTGQVGVTTNNVSPLIDDGNGNMIANDAAIPFNIDSNSRTDPFAGFREQGIYSFLPEGSFDETEGFRATGAVVRNPGTGGIPEQLFGAPTPRPMDAYSLRVFLNKATDADGLDVTITIPDAVSADPPLQGEKNEYFLLFGTPQPATGERFDPDLILFSGGHSITVATQAVVGNSAPVLTIDTAGSVTESDTVTTLTDTGTLSVTDADTGDTFTVSAVYNMDAALNVNGTLTQAQIDAISSTTSNFTVTNTGWTYNVANSDIAFLDAGQNITLSFDVTATDSSGAANNFDTETVTIVINGIDDPNRAPMASTIDETFNEDQAPDTVNLLDPASVSDPDGDTLSVVPGSVTQVGSDNAGGITVDEGNGVLNVNPQFYGFLNDGQRVDVTYTYNITDGEATISNTAIVRITGITDSVANTRPTITVTNGSVTEDGAVSTSGTITVGDADAGDILTVSENTANRSAAYSGGMLDATLRDTLQNGFSVTGNTQWNYTVNNSLIQFLRESETITFEYELQVQDDSGEANDTALATVTVTINGVNDQPDLTLTPATGSLTEDSGPDPLTASGSVSITDDDTNDTQTLSFNNASATRSGSTALTAAQAAALTSGISVSNANNTWNYSVANSAVQFLNTGETATVTFDVVVTDDSGAANDSDFRTVTITINGVDEVAGNNQPTITADDGSVTEDDSNPNLTDTGNITVGDADAGDTLTVSSSFASNSGTTLTAAQLAALNGGFNATNTGWTFTVANSAVQFLGAGEIVTLTYNVTVDDNTGASNATATDQVTININGVNDQPNLILNSASGSVTEDTGNPLTASGSLSISDVDQNDNLSVSVSNVSQVRSGGGTLTATQIAQLTQGFSADSNSWDYSVPNSAVQFLDSGETVTLTFNVIANDNSGAANATDTETVTIVINGVDEPTAIGTVSGTLFLDEATNPDRAIGVDPIFNFQKDAGESGLGGIKVRLVSSTGEVRTTTTTLQGTYSFVNVPSGSYTVSYDVDSSRLTFLGQSSGVVNVGSGVNSDVTGPALNAIGYAGALSNLDILSSNYDDGGTGGTASPRAGGIVSLDDNGNQRMFVVDPNWAGVQFAELALNEARDSALLTII
;
A
#
# COMPACT_ATOMS: atom_id res chain seq x y z
N VAL A 1 2.39 -8.64 9.30
CA VAL A 1 3.87 -8.83 9.27
C VAL A 1 4.51 -8.52 10.62
N TYR A 2 5.26 -9.46 11.17
CA TYR A 2 6.19 -9.24 12.29
C TYR A 2 7.59 -9.70 11.87
N THR A 3 8.62 -8.98 12.30
CA THR A 3 10.03 -9.29 12.02
C THR A 3 10.80 -9.30 13.33
N PHE A 4 11.47 -10.42 13.62
CA PHE A 4 12.24 -10.61 14.85
C PHE A 4 13.73 -10.63 14.50
N ASN A 5 14.48 -9.63 14.95
CA ASN A 5 15.92 -9.55 14.78
C ASN A 5 16.63 -9.73 16.14
N ILE A 6 17.62 -10.61 16.17
CA ILE A 6 18.48 -10.90 17.32
C ILE A 6 19.93 -10.90 16.82
N GLY A 7 20.86 -10.37 17.62
CA GLY A 7 22.32 -10.51 17.39
C GLY A 7 22.90 -9.87 16.12
N GLY A 8 22.10 -9.18 15.31
CA GLY A 8 22.53 -8.59 14.03
C GLY A 8 22.37 -9.50 12.81
N VAL A 9 21.78 -10.69 12.95
CA VAL A 9 21.56 -11.63 11.84
C VAL A 9 20.15 -11.47 11.25
N PRO A 10 20.01 -11.19 9.94
CA PRO A 10 18.75 -11.32 9.19
C PRO A 10 18.61 -12.75 8.62
N GLN A 11 17.44 -13.35 8.42
CA GLN A 11 16.05 -12.88 8.56
C GLN A 11 15.18 -14.00 9.18
N HIS A 12 14.03 -13.63 9.77
CA HIS A 12 12.81 -14.40 9.53
C HIS A 12 11.59 -13.45 9.48
N THR A 13 10.97 -13.36 8.30
CA THR A 13 9.79 -12.52 8.07
C THR A 13 8.54 -13.38 8.15
N VAL A 14 7.62 -13.04 9.05
CA VAL A 14 6.32 -13.74 9.12
C VAL A 14 5.26 -12.86 8.44
N THR A 15 5.08 -13.09 7.14
CA THR A 15 3.97 -12.61 6.31
C THR A 15 2.84 -13.64 6.29
N ASP A 16 2.06 -13.66 7.37
CA ASP A 16 0.70 -14.19 7.37
C ASP A 16 -0.18 -13.17 8.10
N ASP A 17 -1.33 -12.86 7.50
CA ASP A 17 -2.31 -11.90 8.02
C ASP A 17 -3.48 -12.61 8.75
N SER A 18 -3.37 -13.91 9.02
CA SER A 18 -4.43 -14.78 9.57
C SER A 18 -4.12 -15.45 10.93
N PHE A 19 -3.29 -14.82 11.78
CA PHE A 19 -3.06 -15.24 13.19
C PHE A 19 -4.28 -15.02 14.09
N ASP A 20 -5.35 -15.78 13.86
CA ASP A 20 -6.65 -15.67 14.54
C ASP A 20 -6.68 -16.38 15.92
N THR A 21 -5.62 -17.15 16.28
CA THR A 21 -5.51 -17.79 17.60
C THR A 21 -4.19 -17.54 18.35
N ASP A 22 -4.29 -17.59 19.67
CA ASP A 22 -3.17 -17.42 20.60
C ASP A 22 -2.11 -18.52 20.49
N ALA A 23 -2.48 -19.70 19.98
CA ALA A 23 -1.58 -20.85 19.85
C ALA A 23 -0.62 -20.68 18.67
N GLU A 24 -1.10 -20.15 17.54
CA GLU A 24 -0.27 -19.91 16.34
C GLU A 24 0.78 -18.83 16.60
N GLN A 25 0.41 -17.79 17.36
CA GLN A 25 1.33 -16.72 17.77
C GLN A 25 2.42 -17.22 18.74
N ILE A 26 2.08 -18.15 19.64
CA ILE A 26 3.05 -18.82 20.52
C ILE A 26 4.01 -19.71 19.71
N ALA A 27 3.47 -20.57 18.84
CA ALA A 27 4.26 -21.48 18.02
C ALA A 27 5.26 -20.76 17.10
N ALA A 28 4.91 -19.58 16.57
CA ALA A 28 5.84 -18.76 15.79
C ALA A 28 7.05 -18.27 16.61
N ILE A 29 6.84 -17.89 17.88
CA ILE A 29 7.92 -17.47 18.80
C ILE A 29 8.78 -18.68 19.20
N GLU A 30 8.16 -19.82 19.52
CA GLU A 30 8.87 -21.06 19.85
C GLU A 30 9.73 -21.57 18.67
N THR A 31 9.21 -21.46 17.44
CA THR A 31 9.98 -21.77 16.22
C THR A 31 11.16 -20.82 16.05
N ALA A 32 10.97 -19.52 16.26
CA ALA A 32 12.05 -18.53 16.17
C ALA A 32 13.17 -18.76 17.21
N LEU A 33 12.82 -19.12 18.44
CA LEU A 33 13.79 -19.49 19.49
C LEU A 33 14.54 -20.79 19.15
N THR A 34 13.84 -21.80 18.61
CA THR A 34 14.46 -23.05 18.17
C THR A 34 15.48 -22.84 17.05
N ASN A 35 15.11 -22.02 16.06
CA ASN A 35 15.99 -21.64 14.96
C ASN A 35 17.19 -20.79 15.41
N PHE A 36 17.15 -20.20 16.61
CA PHE A 36 18.28 -19.48 17.23
C PHE A 36 19.18 -20.37 18.11
N GLY A 37 19.00 -21.69 18.05
CA GLY A 37 19.88 -22.67 18.69
C GLY A 37 19.50 -23.10 20.11
N TYR A 38 18.42 -22.57 20.68
CA TYR A 38 17.86 -23.06 21.93
C TYR A 38 17.05 -24.33 21.68
N ALA A 39 17.22 -25.37 22.49
CA ALA A 39 16.41 -26.58 22.36
C ALA A 39 14.95 -26.31 22.76
N ALA A 40 13.99 -27.01 22.16
CA ALA A 40 12.57 -26.83 22.46
C ALA A 40 12.14 -27.32 23.88
N ASP A 41 13.08 -27.82 24.70
CA ASP A 41 12.90 -28.09 26.14
C ASP A 41 13.59 -27.05 27.04
N GLU A 42 14.26 -26.04 26.46
CA GLU A 42 14.99 -24.98 27.18
C GLU A 42 14.13 -23.76 27.48
N PHE A 43 12.98 -23.61 26.83
CA PHE A 43 12.03 -22.52 27.03
C PHE A 43 10.57 -23.00 27.09
N ASN A 44 9.71 -22.19 27.71
CA ASN A 44 8.26 -22.26 27.66
C ASN A 44 7.72 -20.88 27.28
N VAL A 45 6.92 -20.78 26.21
CA VAL A 45 6.29 -19.52 25.80
C VAL A 45 4.82 -19.52 26.22
N SER A 46 4.37 -18.42 26.84
CA SER A 46 2.99 -18.29 27.31
C SER A 46 2.46 -16.88 27.06
N LYS A 47 1.17 -16.74 26.75
CA LYS A 47 0.53 -15.44 26.58
C LYS A 47 0.01 -14.94 27.94
N LEU A 48 0.29 -13.68 28.28
CA LEU A 48 -0.17 -13.08 29.54
C LEU A 48 -1.64 -12.66 29.41
N PRO A 49 -2.56 -13.15 30.29
CA PRO A 49 -3.98 -12.88 30.15
C PRO A 49 -4.34 -11.45 30.57
N PHE A 50 -5.00 -10.69 29.69
CA PHE A 50 -5.54 -9.37 30.02
C PHE A 50 -6.79 -9.04 29.20
N THR A 51 -7.71 -8.25 29.78
CA THR A 51 -9.01 -7.93 29.18
C THR A 51 -9.07 -6.49 28.68
N GLY A 52 -8.83 -6.27 27.39
CA GLY A 52 -8.99 -4.97 26.72
C GLY A 52 -8.66 -5.04 25.23
N ALA A 53 -9.60 -4.64 24.37
CA ALA A 53 -9.56 -4.94 22.93
C ALA A 53 -8.62 -4.06 22.08
N THR A 54 -7.85 -3.15 22.69
CA THR A 54 -7.03 -2.14 21.99
C THR A 54 -5.71 -1.88 22.72
N SER A 55 -4.94 -2.92 23.04
CA SER A 55 -3.64 -2.83 23.70
C SER A 55 -2.66 -3.86 23.15
N PRO A 56 -1.35 -3.58 23.13
CA PRO A 56 -0.36 -4.46 22.49
C PRO A 56 -0.29 -5.84 23.16
N VAL A 57 -0.12 -6.87 22.34
CA VAL A 57 -0.01 -8.28 22.77
C VAL A 57 1.22 -8.47 23.65
N ARG A 58 1.11 -9.33 24.68
CA ARG A 58 2.20 -9.60 25.63
C ARG A 58 2.39 -11.11 25.85
N PHE A 59 3.62 -11.55 25.70
CA PHE A 59 4.06 -12.92 25.97
C PHE A 59 5.05 -12.94 27.13
N SER A 60 5.22 -14.11 27.74
CA SER A 60 6.23 -14.42 28.74
C SER A 60 6.97 -15.68 28.30
N ILE A 61 8.30 -15.58 28.22
CA ILE A 61 9.21 -16.66 27.87
C ILE A 61 9.96 -17.01 29.16
N GLN A 62 9.79 -18.23 29.66
CA GLN A 62 10.54 -18.75 30.80
C GLN A 62 11.53 -19.80 30.32
N TYR A 63 12.74 -19.84 30.88
CA TYR A 63 13.76 -20.84 30.51
C TYR A 63 13.98 -21.85 31.66
N PRO A 64 13.33 -23.04 31.66
CA PRO A 64 13.23 -23.87 32.86
C PRO A 64 14.50 -24.63 33.24
N LYS A 65 15.44 -24.79 32.30
CA LYS A 65 16.64 -25.65 32.44
C LYS A 65 17.73 -25.04 33.34
N PHE A 66 17.67 -23.74 33.65
CA PHE A 66 18.67 -22.99 34.43
C PHE A 66 18.38 -22.92 35.94
N ALA A 67 17.83 -24.01 36.50
CA ALA A 67 17.44 -24.06 37.92
C ALA A 67 18.62 -24.29 38.90
N ASP A 68 19.79 -24.73 38.41
CA ASP A 68 20.94 -25.12 39.26
C ASP A 68 22.16 -24.19 39.08
N ALA A 69 22.31 -23.27 40.05
CA ALA A 69 23.56 -22.82 40.69
C ALA A 69 24.81 -22.38 39.88
N GLN A 70 24.84 -22.35 38.54
CA GLN A 70 26.03 -21.98 37.76
C GLN A 70 25.78 -20.86 36.72
N PHE A 71 25.77 -19.61 37.21
CA PHE A 71 25.87 -18.43 36.35
C PHE A 71 27.33 -18.21 35.90
N LEU A 72 27.64 -18.62 34.67
CA LEU A 72 28.66 -17.97 33.85
C LEU A 72 28.01 -16.84 33.04
N ASN A 73 28.77 -15.77 32.76
CA ASN A 73 28.26 -14.64 31.99
C ASN A 73 27.82 -15.07 30.58
N GLN A 74 26.51 -14.96 30.30
CA GLN A 74 25.97 -14.89 28.94
C GLN A 74 25.27 -13.55 28.77
N ASP A 75 25.57 -12.85 27.67
CA ASP A 75 24.82 -11.66 27.27
C ASP A 75 23.45 -12.08 26.72
N LEU A 76 22.37 -11.61 27.36
CA LEU A 76 21.03 -11.74 26.79
C LEU A 76 20.89 -10.78 25.59
N PRO A 77 20.29 -11.21 24.47
CA PRO A 77 20.18 -10.37 23.29
C PRO A 77 19.23 -9.19 23.47
N ASN A 78 19.60 -8.04 22.92
CA ASN A 78 18.71 -6.88 22.81
C ASN A 78 17.58 -7.16 21.81
N PHE A 79 16.33 -7.15 22.30
CA PHE A 79 15.14 -7.26 21.45
C PHE A 79 14.68 -5.87 21.00
N THR A 80 14.54 -5.67 19.69
CA THR A 80 13.91 -4.49 19.10
C THR A 80 12.73 -4.91 18.22
N VAL A 81 11.56 -4.32 18.44
CA VAL A 81 10.37 -4.55 17.61
C VAL A 81 10.01 -3.25 16.91
N THR A 82 10.05 -3.26 15.58
CA THR A 82 9.58 -2.16 14.73
C THR A 82 8.24 -2.50 14.09
N SER A 83 7.42 -1.49 13.88
CA SER A 83 6.07 -1.57 13.32
C SER A 83 5.82 -0.33 12.49
N THR A 84 5.09 -0.46 11.38
CA THR A 84 4.64 0.68 10.56
C THR A 84 3.48 1.44 11.19
N GLY A 85 2.92 0.95 12.30
CA GLY A 85 2.01 1.68 13.19
C GLY A 85 2.70 2.08 14.51
N GLN A 86 2.14 3.09 15.19
CA GLN A 86 2.73 3.67 16.40
C GLN A 86 2.67 2.69 17.61
N VAL A 87 3.71 1.87 17.78
CA VAL A 87 3.87 0.95 18.92
C VAL A 87 4.86 1.54 19.93
N GLY A 88 4.36 1.96 21.08
CA GLY A 88 5.19 2.37 22.21
C GLY A 88 5.81 1.16 22.90
N VAL A 89 7.04 0.81 22.53
CA VAL A 89 7.84 -0.19 23.28
C VAL A 89 8.32 0.45 24.58
N THR A 90 7.73 0.04 25.70
CA THR A 90 8.24 0.39 27.03
C THR A 90 9.23 -0.68 27.48
N THR A 91 10.52 -0.42 27.36
CA THR A 91 11.55 -1.18 28.06
C THR A 91 11.45 -0.89 29.56
N ASN A 92 10.78 -1.78 30.29
CA ASN A 92 10.93 -1.78 31.75
C ASN A 92 12.38 -2.14 32.08
N ASN A 93 13.05 -1.33 32.90
CA ASN A 93 14.37 -1.68 33.42
C ASN A 93 14.34 -3.06 34.06
N VAL A 94 15.21 -3.95 33.61
CA VAL A 94 15.49 -5.21 34.30
C VAL A 94 16.40 -4.87 35.50
N SER A 95 15.80 -4.30 36.55
CA SER A 95 16.41 -4.34 37.87
C SER A 95 16.64 -5.82 38.21
N PRO A 96 17.84 -6.23 38.66
CA PRO A 96 18.07 -7.60 39.07
C PRO A 96 17.07 -7.94 40.19
N LEU A 97 16.23 -8.93 39.95
CA LEU A 97 15.32 -9.46 40.96
C LEU A 97 16.04 -10.52 41.76
N ILE A 98 15.86 -10.51 43.07
CA ILE A 98 16.32 -11.55 44.00
C ILE A 98 15.11 -12.30 44.55
N ASP A 99 15.22 -13.62 44.69
CA ASP A 99 14.21 -14.42 45.40
C ASP A 99 14.25 -14.05 46.90
N ASP A 100 13.08 -13.82 47.50
CA ASP A 100 12.96 -13.55 48.94
C ASP A 100 13.20 -14.80 49.83
N GLY A 101 13.49 -15.95 49.21
CA GLY A 101 13.71 -17.25 49.82
C GLY A 101 12.45 -18.12 49.89
N ASN A 102 11.32 -17.63 49.38
CA ASN A 102 10.03 -18.34 49.36
C ASN A 102 9.49 -18.54 47.92
N GLY A 103 10.28 -18.24 46.89
CA GLY A 103 9.89 -18.36 45.48
C GLY A 103 9.15 -17.12 44.94
N ASN A 104 9.26 -15.97 45.60
CA ASN A 104 8.77 -14.68 45.11
C ASN A 104 9.95 -13.77 44.77
N MET A 105 9.93 -13.21 43.57
CA MET A 105 10.98 -12.32 43.07
C MET A 105 10.73 -10.88 43.49
N ILE A 106 11.67 -10.26 44.21
CA ILE A 106 11.62 -8.87 44.68
C ILE A 106 12.80 -8.03 44.14
N ALA A 107 12.66 -6.71 44.13
CA ALA A 107 13.68 -5.81 43.58
C ALA A 107 14.94 -5.76 44.44
N ASN A 108 16.12 -5.81 43.81
CA ASN A 108 17.39 -5.55 44.46
C ASN A 108 17.65 -4.04 44.57
N ASP A 109 17.33 -3.47 45.74
CA ASP A 109 17.53 -2.04 46.05
C ASP A 109 19.01 -1.58 46.10
N ALA A 110 19.98 -2.48 45.92
CA ALA A 110 21.42 -2.13 45.86
C ALA A 110 21.92 -1.76 44.46
N ALA A 111 21.10 -1.88 43.40
CA ALA A 111 21.46 -1.45 42.06
C ALA A 111 21.27 0.07 41.90
N ILE A 112 22.31 0.82 41.52
CA ILE A 112 22.22 2.26 41.26
C ILE A 112 21.60 2.50 39.86
N PRO A 113 20.41 3.11 39.74
CA PRO A 113 19.78 3.33 38.44
C PRO A 113 20.33 4.60 37.78
N PHE A 114 20.69 4.51 36.50
CA PHE A 114 20.86 5.67 35.63
C PHE A 114 19.62 5.82 34.74
N ASN A 115 18.99 7.00 34.75
CA ASN A 115 17.72 7.25 34.08
C ASN A 115 17.72 8.60 33.37
N ILE A 116 17.44 8.61 32.06
CA ILE A 116 17.10 9.81 31.29
C ILE A 116 15.89 9.49 30.41
N ASP A 117 14.70 9.43 31.03
CA ASP A 117 13.44 9.60 30.32
C ASP A 117 13.18 11.10 30.07
N SER A 118 12.72 11.43 28.86
CA SER A 118 12.22 12.76 28.52
C SER A 118 11.00 12.73 27.59
N ASN A 119 10.16 11.69 27.68
CA ASN A 119 8.79 11.68 27.14
C ASN A 119 7.88 12.67 27.90
N SER A 120 8.13 13.97 27.70
CA SER A 120 7.42 15.07 28.34
C SER A 120 7.03 16.16 27.35
N ARG A 121 6.15 15.81 26.41
CA ARG A 121 4.85 16.49 26.21
C ARG A 121 4.08 15.96 25.00
N THR A 122 2.82 15.61 25.24
CA THR A 122 1.80 15.45 24.20
C THR A 122 0.85 16.66 24.18
N ASP A 123 0.51 17.06 22.95
CA ASP A 123 -0.64 17.82 22.41
C ASP A 123 -1.72 18.36 23.41
N PRO A 124 -2.20 19.61 23.24
CA PRO A 124 -3.37 19.81 22.37
C PRO A 124 -3.38 21.11 21.53
N PHE A 125 -3.78 21.02 20.25
CA PHE A 125 -4.82 21.80 19.54
C PHE A 125 -4.52 22.00 18.04
N ALA A 126 -5.53 21.72 17.22
CA ALA A 126 -5.44 21.74 15.76
C ALA A 126 -5.44 23.14 15.11
N GLY A 127 -4.62 23.30 14.07
CA GLY A 127 -4.90 24.19 12.93
C GLY A 127 -4.08 25.49 12.82
N PHE A 128 -3.78 25.85 11.57
CA PHE A 128 -3.22 27.12 11.06
C PHE A 128 -1.71 27.41 11.25
N ARG A 129 -1.00 27.38 10.11
CA ARG A 129 0.06 28.26 9.55
C ARG A 129 1.14 28.93 10.43
N GLU A 130 2.28 29.14 9.74
CA GLU A 130 3.38 30.10 10.00
C GLU A 130 4.51 29.71 10.97
N GLN A 131 5.64 30.41 10.86
CA GLN A 131 6.99 29.87 11.10
C GLN A 131 7.75 30.50 12.28
N GLY A 132 8.46 29.64 13.04
CA GLY A 132 9.92 29.71 13.13
C GLY A 132 10.58 30.59 14.22
N ILE A 133 11.92 30.62 14.14
CA ILE A 133 12.87 31.36 15.01
C ILE A 133 12.97 30.73 16.44
N TYR A 134 14.13 30.31 16.96
CA TYR A 134 15.52 30.70 16.70
C TYR A 134 16.45 29.55 16.27
N SER A 135 17.37 29.86 15.36
CA SER A 135 18.71 29.27 15.27
C SER A 135 19.75 30.19 15.94
N PHE A 136 21.00 29.70 16.03
CA PHE A 136 22.30 30.43 16.04
C PHE A 136 23.25 30.13 17.22
N LEU A 137 24.55 30.16 16.86
CA LEU A 137 25.76 29.96 17.68
C LEU A 137 26.05 28.46 18.00
N PRO A 138 27.33 28.06 18.05
CA PRO A 138 27.97 27.58 16.82
C PRO A 138 28.58 26.17 16.95
N GLU A 139 29.16 25.68 15.85
CA GLU A 139 29.94 24.44 15.81
C GLU A 139 31.11 24.48 16.83
N GLY A 140 31.08 23.59 17.81
CA GLY A 140 32.24 23.27 18.63
C GLY A 140 33.06 22.19 17.93
N SER A 141 34.23 22.55 17.41
CA SER A 141 35.17 21.59 16.83
C SER A 141 35.68 20.61 17.91
N PHE A 142 35.61 19.31 17.64
CA PHE A 142 36.31 18.31 18.43
C PHE A 142 37.78 18.27 18.00
N ASP A 143 38.67 18.61 18.94
CA ASP A 143 40.12 18.37 18.82
C ASP A 143 40.45 17.13 19.65
N GLU A 144 41.21 16.17 19.09
CA GLU A 144 41.57 14.91 19.75
C GLU A 144 42.40 15.13 21.04
N THR A 145 42.93 16.33 21.24
CA THR A 145 43.68 16.75 22.43
C THR A 145 42.85 17.54 23.46
N GLU A 146 41.70 18.11 23.11
CA GLU A 146 40.96 19.07 23.97
C GLU A 146 39.44 18.85 24.12
N GLY A 147 38.76 18.20 23.17
CA GLY A 147 37.30 17.96 23.25
C GLY A 147 36.40 19.20 23.14
N PHE A 148 35.10 19.02 23.44
CA PHE A 148 34.05 20.04 23.19
C PHE A 148 34.02 21.16 24.24
N ARG A 149 34.12 22.43 23.79
CA ARG A 149 34.22 23.61 24.67
C ARG A 149 32.95 24.51 24.69
N ALA A 150 32.35 24.63 25.90
CA ALA A 150 31.50 25.72 26.43
C ALA A 150 29.96 25.82 26.13
N THR A 151 29.23 26.39 27.10
CA THR A 151 27.79 26.81 27.08
C THR A 151 27.58 28.07 27.96
N GLY A 152 26.54 28.90 27.72
CA GLY A 152 26.26 30.13 28.52
C GLY A 152 25.10 31.02 28.02
N ALA A 153 24.67 32.04 28.82
CA ALA A 153 23.44 32.86 28.63
C ALA A 153 23.62 34.33 29.15
N VAL A 154 22.67 35.30 29.26
CA VAL A 154 21.19 35.33 29.51
C VAL A 154 20.51 36.62 28.96
N VAL A 155 19.28 36.46 28.42
CA VAL A 155 18.15 37.40 28.15
C VAL A 155 18.29 38.94 28.32
N ARG A 156 17.88 39.71 27.28
CA ARG A 156 17.07 40.95 27.39
C ARG A 156 16.25 41.26 26.11
N ASN A 157 15.35 42.26 26.17
CA ASN A 157 14.13 42.42 25.33
C ASN A 157 14.19 43.71 24.41
N PRO A 158 13.12 44.09 23.67
CA PRO A 158 12.74 43.74 22.28
C PRO A 158 12.99 44.84 21.22
N GLY A 159 12.89 44.52 19.91
CA GLY A 159 12.77 45.54 18.84
C GLY A 159 12.69 45.07 17.37
N THR A 160 11.55 45.35 16.71
CA THR A 160 11.37 45.64 15.25
C THR A 160 12.04 44.78 14.15
N GLY A 161 11.33 43.76 13.66
CA GLY A 161 10.85 43.62 12.26
C GLY A 161 11.81 43.46 11.06
N GLY A 162 11.70 42.33 10.34
CA GLY A 162 12.20 42.17 8.96
C GLY A 162 12.29 40.71 8.46
N ILE A 163 11.61 40.39 7.36
CA ILE A 163 11.71 39.19 6.48
C ILE A 163 11.32 39.62 5.04
N PRO A 164 11.58 38.86 3.94
CA PRO A 164 12.18 37.51 3.80
C PRO A 164 13.34 37.44 2.75
N GLU A 165 13.87 36.24 2.42
CA GLU A 165 13.84 35.67 1.04
C GLU A 165 14.59 34.30 0.85
N GLN A 166 13.93 33.41 0.09
CA GLN A 166 14.40 32.40 -0.90
C GLN A 166 15.30 31.17 -0.59
N LEU A 167 15.22 30.23 -1.55
CA LEU A 167 15.73 28.84 -1.61
C LEU A 167 17.13 28.72 -2.27
N PHE A 168 17.84 27.62 -1.94
CA PHE A 168 18.40 26.59 -2.86
C PHE A 168 19.74 25.99 -2.36
N GLY A 169 19.94 24.68 -2.62
CA GLY A 169 21.27 24.01 -2.57
C GLY A 169 21.37 22.82 -1.61
N ALA A 170 21.50 21.61 -2.16
CA ALA A 170 21.99 20.41 -1.46
C ALA A 170 23.46 20.15 -1.87
N PRO A 171 24.26 19.44 -1.05
CA PRO A 171 24.41 17.99 -1.28
C PRO A 171 24.60 17.13 -0.01
N THR A 172 24.55 15.81 -0.18
CA THR A 172 24.96 14.77 0.79
C THR A 172 26.46 14.42 0.61
N PRO A 173 27.20 13.90 1.63
CA PRO A 173 27.14 12.48 2.04
C PRO A 173 27.36 12.22 3.57
N ARG A 174 27.43 10.93 3.98
CA ARG A 174 27.88 10.46 5.32
C ARG A 174 29.06 9.49 5.19
N PRO A 175 30.10 9.65 6.03
CA PRO A 175 30.74 8.51 6.76
C PRO A 175 31.14 8.93 8.21
N MET A 176 31.56 8.09 9.17
CA MET A 176 31.61 6.62 9.34
C MET A 176 31.64 6.31 10.87
N ASP A 177 31.66 5.03 11.27
CA ASP A 177 31.43 4.58 12.66
C ASP A 177 32.69 4.37 13.55
N ALA A 178 32.44 4.50 14.87
CA ALA A 178 33.03 3.78 16.02
C ALA A 178 34.55 3.83 16.36
N TYR A 179 34.82 3.91 17.68
CA TYR A 179 35.97 3.28 18.36
C TYR A 179 35.58 2.84 19.78
N SER A 180 36.38 1.94 20.38
CA SER A 180 36.14 1.33 21.70
C SER A 180 37.45 1.03 22.43
N LEU A 181 37.42 1.04 23.77
CA LEU A 181 38.52 0.58 24.61
C LEU A 181 37.97 -0.22 25.81
N ARG A 182 38.48 -1.43 26.02
CA ARG A 182 38.27 -2.24 27.23
C ARG A 182 39.61 -2.68 27.80
N VAL A 183 39.69 -2.75 29.12
CA VAL A 183 40.81 -3.34 29.87
C VAL A 183 40.24 -4.42 30.78
N PHE A 184 40.88 -5.59 30.83
CA PHE A 184 40.50 -6.71 31.68
C PHE A 184 41.67 -7.11 32.57
N LEU A 185 41.37 -7.53 33.81
CA LEU A 185 42.18 -8.48 34.56
C LEU A 185 41.29 -9.68 34.89
N ASN A 186 41.81 -10.88 34.66
CA ASN A 186 40.99 -12.10 34.57
C ASN A 186 41.77 -13.33 35.08
N LYS A 187 41.49 -13.76 36.31
CA LYS A 187 41.55 -15.18 36.72
C LYS A 187 40.86 -15.42 38.06
N ALA A 188 40.73 -16.69 38.46
CA ALA A 188 40.10 -17.17 39.68
C ALA A 188 41.03 -18.11 40.48
N THR A 189 40.58 -18.47 41.70
CA THR A 189 41.17 -19.38 42.70
C THR A 189 42.46 -18.85 43.37
N ASP A 190 42.83 -19.22 44.61
CA ASP A 190 42.38 -20.26 45.55
C ASP A 190 42.16 -19.72 47.00
N ALA A 191 41.83 -20.60 47.95
CA ALA A 191 41.39 -20.24 49.30
C ALA A 191 42.52 -19.96 50.32
N ASP A 192 42.77 -18.69 50.61
CA ASP A 192 42.61 -18.12 51.97
C ASP A 192 42.51 -16.58 51.89
N GLY A 193 41.80 -15.95 52.82
CA GLY A 193 41.28 -14.58 52.65
C GLY A 193 42.32 -13.44 52.70
N LEU A 194 42.19 -12.46 51.80
CA LEU A 194 42.94 -11.19 51.85
C LEU A 194 42.05 -10.04 52.37
N ASP A 195 42.14 -9.75 53.66
CA ASP A 195 41.43 -8.62 54.29
C ASP A 195 42.02 -7.25 53.90
N VAL A 196 41.28 -6.49 53.09
CA VAL A 196 41.56 -5.05 52.85
C VAL A 196 40.76 -4.20 53.83
N THR A 197 41.22 -4.13 55.07
CA THR A 197 40.59 -3.31 56.12
C THR A 197 40.99 -1.83 55.99
N ILE A 198 40.08 -1.00 55.50
CA ILE A 198 40.22 0.46 55.55
C ILE A 198 39.89 0.94 56.97
N THR A 199 40.85 1.57 57.66
CA THR A 199 40.62 2.22 58.97
C THR A 199 41.22 3.62 58.98
N ILE A 200 40.43 4.60 59.43
CA ILE A 200 40.82 6.01 59.53
C ILE A 200 40.89 6.41 61.02
N PRO A 201 42.07 6.76 61.56
CA PRO A 201 42.21 7.42 62.86
C PRO A 201 42.22 8.95 62.71
N ASP A 202 41.56 9.66 63.63
CA ASP A 202 41.40 11.11 63.58
C ASP A 202 42.55 11.91 64.25
N ALA A 203 42.68 13.16 63.83
CA ALA A 203 43.80 14.10 63.99
C ALA A 203 44.37 14.39 65.41
N VAL A 204 45.65 14.83 65.45
CA VAL A 204 46.23 15.73 66.48
C VAL A 204 47.17 16.78 65.84
N SER A 205 47.12 18.01 66.35
CA SER A 205 47.89 19.26 66.07
C SER A 205 49.41 19.12 65.77
N ALA A 206 50.11 20.08 65.13
CA ALA A 206 50.11 21.53 65.43
C ALA A 206 50.71 22.46 64.34
N ASP A 207 50.60 23.78 64.58
CA ASP A 207 50.75 24.92 63.64
C ASP A 207 51.84 25.93 64.13
N PRO A 208 52.16 27.04 63.42
CA PRO A 208 53.11 27.20 62.30
C PRO A 208 54.40 27.97 62.72
N PRO A 209 55.34 28.30 61.78
CA PRO A 209 55.30 29.66 61.22
C PRO A 209 55.88 29.90 59.79
N LEU A 210 55.24 30.83 59.07
CA LEU A 210 55.80 31.79 58.08
C LEU A 210 56.24 31.35 56.66
N GLN A 211 55.54 31.96 55.69
CA GLN A 211 55.89 32.24 54.29
C GLN A 211 55.90 31.09 53.27
N GLY A 212 55.10 31.27 52.22
CA GLY A 212 54.95 30.36 51.08
C GLY A 212 53.64 29.58 51.16
N GLU A 213 52.77 29.82 50.17
CA GLU A 213 51.60 29.00 49.79
C GLU A 213 50.49 28.76 50.84
N LYS A 214 49.21 28.82 50.41
CA LYS A 214 48.04 28.59 51.28
C LYS A 214 47.50 27.18 51.07
N ASN A 215 47.74 26.30 52.04
CA ASN A 215 47.13 24.96 52.08
C ASN A 215 45.99 24.89 53.10
N GLU A 216 44.79 25.33 52.70
CA GLU A 216 43.49 24.97 53.32
C GLU A 216 42.50 24.76 52.15
N TYR A 217 41.98 23.55 51.88
CA TYR A 217 40.94 22.77 52.58
C TYR A 217 39.50 23.32 52.40
N PHE A 218 38.57 22.43 51.99
CA PHE A 218 37.09 22.60 51.97
C PHE A 218 36.52 23.67 51.00
N LEU A 219 35.29 23.58 50.45
CA LEU A 219 34.35 22.45 50.22
C LEU A 219 33.31 22.87 49.13
N LEU A 220 32.27 22.05 48.93
CA LEU A 220 31.08 22.21 48.11
C LEU A 220 30.55 23.66 47.90
N PHE A 221 30.32 23.97 46.61
CA PHE A 221 29.32 24.87 46.03
C PHE A 221 29.04 26.25 46.68
N GLY A 222 29.36 27.32 45.94
CA GLY A 222 28.82 28.67 46.13
C GLY A 222 28.31 29.27 44.83
N THR A 223 27.11 29.85 44.84
CA THR A 223 26.55 30.65 43.73
C THR A 223 26.84 32.16 43.92
N PRO A 224 26.36 33.08 43.07
CA PRO A 224 27.14 33.66 41.96
C PRO A 224 27.53 35.14 42.17
N GLN A 225 28.26 35.70 41.18
CA GLN A 225 28.52 37.14 40.95
C GLN A 225 29.45 37.88 41.96
N PRO A 226 29.94 39.10 41.65
CA PRO A 226 29.84 39.86 40.40
C PRO A 226 31.20 40.30 39.76
N ALA A 227 31.07 40.80 38.53
CA ALA A 227 32.05 41.50 37.70
C ALA A 227 33.25 42.21 38.37
N THR A 228 34.46 41.76 38.00
CA THR A 228 35.40 42.50 37.14
C THR A 228 36.22 41.47 36.33
N GLY A 229 36.52 41.76 35.06
CA GLY A 229 37.13 40.77 34.17
C GLY A 229 38.64 40.85 34.12
N GLU A 230 39.31 39.70 34.30
CA GLU A 230 40.63 39.36 33.77
C GLU A 230 40.65 37.84 33.50
N ARG A 231 41.40 37.40 32.48
CA ARG A 231 41.41 36.00 31.99
C ARG A 231 42.55 35.20 32.63
N PHE A 232 42.23 34.06 33.24
CA PHE A 232 43.15 32.93 33.37
C PHE A 232 42.37 31.60 33.31
N ASP A 233 42.44 30.95 32.15
CA ASP A 233 42.53 29.49 32.04
C ASP A 233 43.99 29.09 32.46
N PRO A 234 44.33 27.84 32.88
CA PRO A 234 43.75 26.59 32.38
C PRO A 234 43.55 25.47 33.43
N ASP A 235 43.26 24.27 32.93
CA ASP A 235 43.24 22.98 33.63
C ASP A 235 44.60 22.60 34.27
N LEU A 236 44.59 21.86 35.39
CA LEU A 236 45.15 20.50 35.54
C LEU A 236 45.09 19.99 37.00
N ILE A 237 45.15 18.66 37.14
CA ILE A 237 45.27 17.85 38.37
C ILE A 237 46.64 18.05 39.05
N LEU A 238 46.76 17.91 40.39
CA LEU A 238 47.75 17.00 41.03
C LEU A 238 47.63 16.85 42.55
N PHE A 239 48.32 15.82 43.08
CA PHE A 239 48.48 15.48 44.49
C PHE A 239 49.50 16.40 45.20
N SER A 240 49.35 16.61 46.51
CA SER A 240 50.42 17.17 47.37
C SER A 240 51.48 16.10 47.68
N GLY A 241 52.76 16.48 47.63
CA GLY A 241 53.88 15.53 47.65
C GLY A 241 54.31 15.02 49.04
N GLY A 242 54.81 13.78 49.07
CA GLY A 242 55.35 13.11 50.25
C GLY A 242 55.38 11.58 50.09
N HIS A 243 56.45 11.03 49.50
CA HIS A 243 56.62 9.60 49.22
C HIS A 243 56.66 8.74 50.52
N SER A 244 56.42 7.43 50.56
CA SER A 244 56.41 6.37 49.50
C SER A 244 55.46 5.19 49.85
N ILE A 245 55.55 4.05 49.13
CA ILE A 245 54.92 2.76 49.47
C ILE A 245 56.02 1.67 49.63
N THR A 246 55.88 0.73 50.58
CA THR A 246 56.85 -0.35 50.94
C THR A 246 56.14 -1.52 51.65
N VAL A 247 56.74 -2.74 51.74
CA VAL A 247 56.09 -4.03 52.14
C VAL A 247 56.96 -4.88 53.13
N ALA A 248 56.40 -5.54 54.19
CA ALA A 248 57.13 -6.38 55.20
C ALA A 248 56.27 -7.31 56.17
N THR A 249 56.86 -8.25 56.97
CA THR A 249 56.25 -9.33 57.87
C THR A 249 57.15 -9.87 59.08
N GLN A 250 56.70 -10.54 60.22
CA GLN A 250 57.59 -11.15 61.34
C GLN A 250 57.07 -12.00 62.63
N ALA A 251 57.97 -12.57 63.56
CA ALA A 251 57.77 -13.43 64.84
C ALA A 251 58.96 -13.61 65.96
N VAL A 252 58.85 -14.34 67.16
CA VAL A 252 59.80 -14.39 68.42
C VAL A 252 59.78 -15.63 69.47
N VAL A 253 60.83 -16.02 70.32
CA VAL A 253 60.88 -17.02 71.54
C VAL A 253 62.16 -17.05 72.56
N GLY A 254 62.26 -17.86 73.72
CA GLY A 254 63.46 -18.05 74.71
C GLY A 254 63.39 -19.01 76.02
N ASN A 255 64.49 -19.30 76.86
CA ASN A 255 64.56 -20.22 78.13
C ASN A 255 65.71 -20.05 79.30
N SER A 256 66.12 -21.03 80.20
CA SER A 256 66.98 -20.93 81.51
C SER A 256 67.86 -22.17 82.10
N ALA A 257 68.48 -22.18 83.36
CA ALA A 257 69.73 -22.96 83.87
C ALA A 257 70.02 -23.37 85.44
N PRO A 258 71.09 -24.20 85.86
CA PRO A 258 71.37 -24.92 87.21
C PRO A 258 72.79 -24.79 88.00
N VAL A 259 73.29 -25.73 88.92
CA VAL A 259 74.52 -25.61 89.87
C VAL A 259 75.40 -26.89 90.33
N LEU A 260 76.75 -26.81 90.62
CA LEU A 260 77.80 -27.84 91.01
C LEU A 260 78.79 -27.51 92.21
N THR A 261 79.64 -28.47 92.73
CA THR A 261 80.85 -28.27 93.62
C THR A 261 81.88 -29.45 93.63
N ILE A 262 83.21 -29.23 93.70
CA ILE A 262 84.30 -30.26 93.59
C ILE A 262 85.64 -29.96 94.34
N ASP A 263 86.53 -30.95 94.47
CA ASP A 263 87.94 -30.91 94.93
C ASP A 263 88.96 -30.85 93.76
N THR A 264 90.02 -30.04 93.83
CA THR A 264 90.61 -29.42 92.62
C THR A 264 92.10 -29.68 92.31
N ALA A 265 92.83 -30.58 92.98
CA ALA A 265 94.26 -30.83 92.68
C ALA A 265 94.78 -32.27 92.92
N GLY A 266 95.79 -32.71 92.14
CA GLY A 266 96.51 -34.01 92.29
C GLY A 266 97.89 -34.07 91.60
N SER A 267 98.65 -35.18 91.75
CA SER A 267 100.01 -35.33 91.17
C SER A 267 100.58 -36.77 91.10
N VAL A 268 101.52 -37.02 90.17
CA VAL A 268 102.28 -38.28 89.97
C VAL A 268 103.75 -38.03 89.56
N THR A 269 104.60 -39.07 89.52
CA THR A 269 106.04 -38.99 89.17
C THR A 269 106.52 -40.31 88.54
N GLU A 270 107.35 -40.22 87.51
CA GLU A 270 107.92 -41.34 86.74
C GLU A 270 108.81 -42.28 87.57
N SER A 271 108.94 -43.54 87.14
CA SER A 271 109.88 -44.53 87.66
C SER A 271 110.21 -45.65 86.67
N ASP A 272 111.51 -45.97 86.53
CA ASP A 272 112.05 -47.14 85.79
C ASP A 272 111.42 -48.51 86.13
N THR A 273 110.63 -48.59 87.21
CA THR A 273 110.19 -49.84 87.83
C THR A 273 108.68 -49.97 88.01
N VAL A 274 107.91 -48.94 87.67
CA VAL A 274 106.45 -48.90 87.84
C VAL A 274 105.80 -48.73 86.48
N THR A 275 104.75 -49.50 86.17
CA THR A 275 104.09 -49.43 84.86
C THR A 275 102.94 -48.43 84.80
N THR A 276 102.38 -48.02 85.94
CA THR A 276 101.19 -47.16 86.02
C THR A 276 101.14 -46.39 87.34
N LEU A 277 100.73 -45.13 87.29
CA LEU A 277 100.73 -44.15 88.40
C LEU A 277 99.31 -43.61 88.60
N THR A 278 98.91 -43.23 89.83
CA THR A 278 97.49 -42.97 90.21
C THR A 278 97.29 -41.90 91.31
N ASP A 279 96.20 -41.11 91.26
CA ASP A 279 95.75 -40.15 92.32
C ASP A 279 94.20 -39.93 92.34
N THR A 280 93.58 -39.32 93.37
CA THR A 280 92.09 -39.27 93.58
C THR A 280 91.49 -38.10 94.40
N GLY A 281 90.24 -37.64 94.11
CA GLY A 281 89.49 -36.58 94.85
C GLY A 281 87.93 -36.72 94.88
N THR A 282 87.15 -35.70 95.33
CA THR A 282 85.68 -35.79 95.68
C THR A 282 84.74 -34.66 95.14
N LEU A 283 83.41 -34.87 94.99
CA LEU A 283 82.42 -33.87 94.44
C LEU A 283 80.91 -34.02 94.85
N SER A 284 80.05 -33.01 94.54
CA SER A 284 78.55 -33.01 94.71
C SER A 284 77.77 -31.95 93.85
N VAL A 285 76.43 -32.08 93.65
CA VAL A 285 75.57 -31.27 92.72
C VAL A 285 74.17 -30.93 93.28
N THR A 286 73.52 -29.81 92.88
CA THR A 286 72.12 -29.41 93.26
C THR A 286 71.40 -28.51 92.23
N ASP A 287 70.06 -28.50 92.22
CA ASP A 287 69.23 -27.66 91.31
C ASP A 287 67.87 -27.21 91.92
N ALA A 288 67.14 -26.33 91.22
CA ALA A 288 65.89 -25.70 91.62
C ALA A 288 64.62 -26.19 90.88
N ASP A 289 64.70 -26.67 89.63
CA ASP A 289 63.52 -27.12 88.89
C ASP A 289 63.12 -28.57 89.27
N THR A 290 61.82 -28.77 89.56
CA THR A 290 61.38 -29.96 90.30
C THR A 290 61.01 -31.13 89.40
N GLY A 291 62.00 -31.81 88.84
CA GLY A 291 61.81 -33.08 88.12
C GLY A 291 63.03 -33.63 87.40
N ASP A 292 64.02 -32.77 87.13
CA ASP A 292 65.14 -33.07 86.24
C ASP A 292 66.24 -33.94 86.87
N THR A 293 67.06 -34.53 85.99
CA THR A 293 68.12 -35.48 86.36
C THR A 293 69.48 -35.02 85.89
N PHE A 294 70.43 -34.92 86.81
CA PHE A 294 71.76 -34.38 86.54
C PHE A 294 72.77 -35.47 86.18
N THR A 295 73.50 -35.26 85.09
CA THR A 295 74.73 -35.98 84.77
C THR A 295 75.92 -35.12 85.16
N VAL A 296 77.02 -35.74 85.59
CA VAL A 296 78.34 -35.10 85.64
C VAL A 296 79.26 -35.71 84.59
N SER A 297 79.97 -34.84 83.88
CA SER A 297 81.00 -35.18 82.89
C SER A 297 82.32 -34.50 83.26
N ALA A 298 83.42 -35.00 82.70
CA ALA A 298 84.73 -34.32 82.76
C ALA A 298 85.23 -34.12 81.33
N VAL A 299 85.67 -32.90 81.04
CA VAL A 299 86.33 -32.51 79.80
C VAL A 299 87.79 -32.18 80.14
N TYR A 300 88.73 -32.59 79.30
CA TYR A 300 90.13 -32.20 79.43
C TYR A 300 90.34 -30.83 78.78
N ASN A 301 91.00 -29.91 79.48
CA ASN A 301 91.08 -28.49 79.10
C ASN A 301 92.09 -28.19 77.98
N MET A 302 92.74 -29.21 77.43
CA MET A 302 93.72 -29.09 76.34
C MET A 302 94.93 -28.20 76.70
N ASP A 303 95.26 -28.13 77.98
CA ASP A 303 96.18 -27.18 78.61
C ASP A 303 97.49 -27.79 79.13
N ALA A 304 97.77 -29.07 78.82
CA ALA A 304 98.98 -29.77 79.26
C ALA A 304 100.26 -28.98 78.90
N ALA A 305 100.83 -28.33 79.91
CA ALA A 305 101.95 -27.43 79.79
C ALA A 305 103.18 -28.04 80.46
N LEU A 306 104.26 -28.17 79.67
CA LEU A 306 105.58 -28.51 80.18
C LEU A 306 106.18 -27.29 80.92
N ASN A 307 106.84 -27.51 82.05
CA ASN A 307 107.41 -26.45 82.89
C ASN A 307 108.69 -25.81 82.33
N VAL A 308 109.30 -26.43 81.33
CA VAL A 308 110.39 -25.90 80.51
C VAL A 308 109.87 -25.52 79.12
N ASN A 309 110.62 -24.70 78.38
CA ASN A 309 110.23 -24.25 77.04
C ASN A 309 110.34 -25.38 75.99
N GLY A 310 109.41 -26.33 76.04
CA GLY A 310 109.19 -27.39 75.06
C GLY A 310 107.70 -27.60 74.82
N THR A 311 107.35 -28.30 73.74
CA THR A 311 105.96 -28.54 73.32
C THR A 311 105.68 -30.03 73.35
N LEU A 312 104.56 -30.44 73.95
CA LEU A 312 104.11 -31.84 73.91
C LEU A 312 103.48 -32.15 72.54
N THR A 313 103.72 -33.34 72.01
CA THR A 313 103.01 -33.82 70.81
C THR A 313 101.57 -34.23 71.16
N GLN A 314 100.67 -34.21 70.17
CA GLN A 314 99.27 -34.60 70.42
C GLN A 314 99.16 -36.04 70.95
N ALA A 315 99.97 -36.97 70.47
CA ALA A 315 99.97 -38.36 70.97
C ALA A 315 100.41 -38.47 72.44
N GLN A 316 101.40 -37.68 72.88
CA GLN A 316 101.80 -37.60 74.28
C GLN A 316 100.70 -36.95 75.13
N ILE A 317 100.04 -35.90 74.62
CA ILE A 317 98.90 -35.26 75.28
C ILE A 317 97.76 -36.28 75.46
N ASP A 318 97.31 -36.93 74.40
CA ASP A 318 96.20 -37.90 74.42
C ASP A 318 96.46 -39.04 75.41
N ALA A 319 97.70 -39.54 75.47
CA ALA A 319 98.10 -40.62 76.37
C ALA A 319 98.13 -40.23 77.86
N ILE A 320 98.35 -38.94 78.18
CA ILE A 320 98.28 -38.44 79.57
C ILE A 320 96.92 -37.84 79.95
N SER A 321 96.07 -37.47 78.98
CA SER A 321 94.90 -36.62 79.22
C SER A 321 93.53 -37.23 78.87
N SER A 322 93.47 -38.43 78.30
CA SER A 322 92.18 -39.07 77.94
C SER A 322 91.22 -39.18 79.14
N THR A 323 90.06 -38.53 79.05
CA THR A 323 89.00 -38.57 80.07
C THR A 323 88.20 -39.88 80.13
N THR A 324 88.62 -40.89 79.35
CA THR A 324 88.02 -42.23 79.34
C THR A 324 88.90 -43.32 79.95
N SER A 325 90.19 -43.03 80.13
CA SER A 325 91.21 -43.98 80.63
C SER A 325 92.07 -43.42 81.75
N ASN A 326 92.39 -42.12 81.69
CA ASN A 326 93.34 -41.46 82.58
C ASN A 326 92.58 -40.74 83.69
N PHE A 327 91.88 -39.65 83.39
CA PHE A 327 91.03 -38.95 84.35
C PHE A 327 89.58 -39.46 84.26
N THR A 328 89.02 -39.92 85.37
CA THR A 328 87.65 -40.45 85.46
C THR A 328 86.88 -39.74 86.57
N VAL A 329 85.58 -39.51 86.37
CA VAL A 329 84.71 -38.77 87.30
C VAL A 329 83.41 -39.53 87.57
N THR A 330 82.85 -39.31 88.76
CA THR A 330 81.59 -39.89 89.25
C THR A 330 80.85 -38.84 90.09
N ASN A 331 79.54 -39.03 90.34
CA ASN A 331 78.71 -38.16 91.20
C ASN A 331 79.20 -38.05 92.68
N THR A 332 80.36 -38.61 93.02
CA THR A 332 80.99 -38.56 94.36
C THR A 332 82.48 -38.18 94.33
N GLY A 333 83.16 -38.20 93.18
CA GLY A 333 84.60 -37.92 93.10
C GLY A 333 85.29 -38.35 91.81
N TRP A 334 86.60 -38.14 91.75
CA TRP A 334 87.44 -38.35 90.57
C TRP A 334 88.70 -39.19 90.85
N THR A 335 89.33 -39.70 89.79
CA THR A 335 90.56 -40.51 89.84
C THR A 335 91.39 -40.28 88.57
N TYR A 336 92.69 -40.03 88.72
CA TYR A 336 93.66 -39.91 87.63
C TYR A 336 94.58 -41.14 87.57
N ASN A 337 94.92 -41.59 86.36
CA ASN A 337 95.91 -42.64 86.07
C ASN A 337 96.76 -42.26 84.85
N VAL A 338 98.00 -42.76 84.78
CA VAL A 338 98.85 -42.71 83.57
C VAL A 338 99.83 -43.87 83.53
N ALA A 339 100.13 -44.43 82.35
CA ALA A 339 101.16 -45.47 82.22
C ALA A 339 102.56 -44.84 82.13
N ASN A 340 103.57 -45.49 82.71
CA ASN A 340 104.91 -44.90 82.79
C ASN A 340 105.62 -44.86 81.43
N SER A 341 105.33 -45.81 80.54
CA SER A 341 105.78 -45.79 79.14
C SER A 341 105.42 -44.49 78.43
N ASP A 342 104.27 -43.93 78.77
CA ASP A 342 103.63 -42.84 78.05
C ASP A 342 104.16 -41.47 78.50
N ILE A 343 105.00 -41.45 79.54
CA ILE A 343 105.66 -40.27 80.10
C ILE A 343 107.20 -40.40 80.15
N ALA A 344 107.76 -41.52 79.69
CA ALA A 344 109.20 -41.84 79.68
C ALA A 344 110.03 -41.03 78.66
N PHE A 345 109.55 -39.85 78.30
CA PHE A 345 110.19 -38.86 77.43
C PHE A 345 110.57 -37.56 78.17
N LEU A 346 110.19 -37.44 79.45
CA LEU A 346 110.34 -36.23 80.25
C LEU A 346 111.70 -36.21 80.94
N ASP A 347 112.64 -35.34 80.57
CA ASP A 347 113.97 -35.32 81.22
C ASP A 347 113.95 -35.04 82.73
N ALA A 348 115.09 -35.31 83.38
CA ALA A 348 115.38 -35.06 84.79
C ALA A 348 115.04 -33.63 85.27
N GLY A 349 113.86 -33.46 85.86
CA GLY A 349 113.36 -32.18 86.40
C GLY A 349 112.35 -31.45 85.50
N GLN A 350 112.03 -31.98 84.32
CA GLN A 350 110.84 -31.58 83.58
C GLN A 350 109.58 -32.03 84.33
N ASN A 351 108.52 -31.24 84.24
CA ASN A 351 107.19 -31.65 84.67
C ASN A 351 106.06 -31.06 83.81
N ILE A 352 104.98 -31.82 83.64
CA ILE A 352 103.75 -31.41 82.94
C ILE A 352 102.71 -31.03 83.98
N THR A 353 101.98 -29.94 83.75
CA THR A 353 100.75 -29.59 84.47
C THR A 353 99.57 -29.59 83.49
N LEU A 354 98.44 -30.21 83.84
CA LEU A 354 97.23 -30.28 83.00
C LEU A 354 95.95 -30.18 83.84
N SER A 355 94.81 -29.77 83.27
CA SER A 355 93.55 -29.63 84.01
C SER A 355 92.29 -30.14 83.29
N PHE A 356 91.24 -30.36 84.07
CA PHE A 356 89.98 -30.98 83.66
C PHE A 356 88.79 -30.22 84.22
N ASP A 357 87.92 -29.69 83.35
CA ASP A 357 86.65 -29.08 83.71
C ASP A 357 85.57 -30.15 83.90
N VAL A 358 85.06 -30.25 85.13
CA VAL A 358 83.94 -31.12 85.49
C VAL A 358 82.65 -30.32 85.41
N THR A 359 81.66 -30.80 84.68
CA THR A 359 80.41 -30.10 84.39
C THR A 359 79.19 -30.90 84.85
N ALA A 360 78.18 -30.24 85.40
CA ALA A 360 76.85 -30.77 85.68
C ALA A 360 75.79 -30.17 84.74
N THR A 361 74.86 -30.99 84.25
CA THR A 361 73.87 -30.60 83.21
C THR A 361 72.51 -31.22 83.48
N ASP A 362 71.41 -30.51 83.17
CA ASP A 362 70.03 -31.00 83.32
C ASP A 362 69.45 -31.69 82.07
N SER A 363 68.18 -32.12 82.15
CA SER A 363 67.48 -32.86 81.08
C SER A 363 66.62 -32.00 80.13
N SER A 364 66.59 -30.68 80.27
CA SER A 364 65.59 -29.78 79.67
C SER A 364 65.79 -29.47 78.18
N GLY A 365 67.00 -29.70 77.63
CA GLY A 365 67.29 -29.57 76.20
C GLY A 365 67.33 -28.14 75.64
N ALA A 366 67.24 -27.12 76.49
CA ALA A 366 67.47 -25.73 76.10
C ALA A 366 68.97 -25.39 76.13
N ALA A 367 69.45 -24.59 75.17
CA ALA A 367 70.82 -24.08 75.20
C ALA A 367 71.04 -23.14 76.41
N ASN A 368 72.24 -23.22 77.01
CA ASN A 368 72.71 -22.46 78.18
C ASN A 368 72.21 -22.99 79.55
N ASN A 369 72.20 -24.31 79.77
CA ASN A 369 71.77 -24.95 81.02
C ASN A 369 72.82 -25.96 81.54
N PHE A 370 73.79 -25.50 82.35
CA PHE A 370 74.82 -26.31 83.03
C PHE A 370 75.66 -25.46 84.03
N ASP A 371 76.49 -26.10 84.86
CA ASP A 371 77.49 -25.46 85.75
C ASP A 371 78.80 -26.28 85.81
N THR A 372 79.97 -25.63 86.01
CA THR A 372 81.31 -26.20 85.70
C THR A 372 82.42 -25.74 86.65
N GLU A 373 83.31 -26.66 87.07
CA GLU A 373 84.46 -26.42 87.98
C GLU A 373 85.73 -27.22 87.58
N THR A 374 86.93 -26.68 87.82
CA THR A 374 88.22 -27.21 87.27
C THR A 374 89.10 -27.98 88.27
N VAL A 375 89.77 -29.06 87.82
CA VAL A 375 90.72 -29.89 88.60
C VAL A 375 92.10 -29.95 87.92
N THR A 376 93.23 -29.78 88.64
CA THR A 376 94.60 -29.74 88.06
C THR A 376 95.51 -30.90 88.52
N ILE A 377 96.30 -31.48 87.60
CA ILE A 377 97.21 -32.63 87.81
C ILE A 377 98.66 -32.28 87.39
N VAL A 378 99.68 -32.90 88.01
CA VAL A 378 101.13 -32.68 87.71
C VAL A 378 101.93 -34.00 87.54
N ILE A 379 102.88 -34.10 86.61
CA ILE A 379 103.67 -35.31 86.20
C ILE A 379 105.18 -34.98 86.03
N ASN A 380 106.19 -35.79 86.44
CA ASN A 380 107.64 -35.43 86.49
C ASN A 380 108.61 -36.61 86.07
N GLY A 381 109.80 -36.41 85.41
CA GLY A 381 110.65 -37.51 84.79
C GLY A 381 112.23 -37.54 84.81
N ILE A 382 112.91 -38.32 83.91
CA ILE A 382 114.37 -38.71 83.72
C ILE A 382 114.92 -38.89 82.21
N ASP A 383 116.20 -39.27 81.90
CA ASP A 383 117.03 -38.89 80.66
C ASP A 383 117.84 -40.03 79.85
N ASP A 384 117.80 -40.12 78.47
CA ASP A 384 118.71 -40.89 77.48
C ASP A 384 118.46 -40.58 75.91
N PRO A 385 119.26 -41.02 74.86
CA PRO A 385 119.28 -40.49 73.42
C PRO A 385 119.05 -41.43 72.15
N ASN A 386 119.32 -40.95 70.88
CA ASN A 386 118.62 -41.25 69.56
C ASN A 386 119.44 -41.61 68.22
N ARG A 387 118.81 -41.93 67.02
CA ARG A 387 119.39 -42.34 65.67
C ARG A 387 118.80 -41.75 64.30
N ALA A 388 118.27 -42.50 63.28
CA ALA A 388 118.05 -42.03 61.83
C ALA A 388 117.34 -43.00 60.75
N PRO A 389 116.82 -42.54 59.55
CA PRO A 389 115.68 -43.13 58.77
C PRO A 389 115.91 -43.85 57.39
N MET A 390 114.85 -44.45 56.78
CA MET A 390 114.87 -45.28 55.53
C MET A 390 113.63 -45.15 54.58
N ALA A 391 113.77 -45.45 53.26
CA ALA A 391 112.67 -45.38 52.24
C ALA A 391 112.83 -46.26 50.98
N SER A 392 111.76 -46.42 50.17
CA SER A 392 111.72 -47.15 48.89
C SER A 392 110.64 -46.64 47.89
N THR A 393 110.78 -46.93 46.59
CA THR A 393 110.01 -46.33 45.47
C THR A 393 108.53 -46.74 45.41
N ILE A 394 107.67 -45.79 45.02
CA ILE A 394 106.22 -45.94 44.82
C ILE A 394 105.88 -46.01 43.30
N ASP A 395 104.93 -46.85 42.89
CA ASP A 395 104.44 -46.97 41.49
C ASP A 395 102.94 -47.32 41.47
N GLU A 396 102.08 -46.30 41.33
CA GLU A 396 100.62 -46.43 41.40
C GLU A 396 99.95 -46.34 40.02
N THR A 397 98.79 -46.99 39.86
CA THR A 397 98.10 -47.10 38.55
C THR A 397 96.59 -46.93 38.63
N PHE A 398 96.07 -46.02 37.80
CA PHE A 398 94.66 -45.67 37.63
C PHE A 398 94.19 -45.91 36.18
N ASN A 399 92.89 -46.04 35.95
CA ASN A 399 92.26 -45.87 34.63
C ASN A 399 91.56 -44.51 34.56
N GLU A 400 91.37 -43.93 33.36
CA GLU A 400 90.88 -42.55 33.24
C GLU A 400 89.41 -42.34 33.64
N ASP A 401 88.58 -43.39 33.60
CA ASP A 401 87.23 -43.42 34.18
C ASP A 401 87.18 -43.25 35.72
N GLN A 402 88.28 -43.51 36.44
CA GLN A 402 88.26 -43.47 37.90
C GLN A 402 88.05 -42.06 38.48
N ALA A 403 87.32 -42.01 39.60
CA ALA A 403 87.18 -40.81 40.40
C ALA A 403 88.55 -40.31 40.92
N PRO A 404 88.72 -39.00 41.18
CA PRO A 404 89.96 -38.45 41.72
C PRO A 404 90.37 -39.07 43.07
N ASP A 405 91.67 -39.30 43.22
CA ASP A 405 92.28 -39.98 44.37
C ASP A 405 93.70 -39.41 44.64
N THR A 406 94.45 -39.98 45.59
CA THR A 406 95.76 -39.45 46.03
C THR A 406 96.84 -40.51 46.17
N VAL A 407 98.08 -40.14 45.88
CA VAL A 407 99.28 -40.98 46.10
C VAL A 407 100.11 -40.39 47.22
N ASN A 408 100.24 -41.12 48.33
CA ASN A 408 100.94 -40.67 49.53
C ASN A 408 102.46 -40.90 49.43
N LEU A 409 103.24 -39.83 49.43
CA LEU A 409 104.71 -39.86 49.36
C LEU A 409 105.38 -40.25 50.70
N LEU A 410 104.59 -40.39 51.77
CA LEU A 410 104.99 -40.91 53.07
C LEU A 410 104.16 -42.15 53.45
N ASP A 411 103.75 -42.97 52.45
CA ASP A 411 103.10 -44.26 52.72
C ASP A 411 103.97 -45.12 53.67
N PRO A 412 103.47 -45.52 54.86
CA PRO A 412 104.19 -46.36 55.81
C PRO A 412 104.61 -47.75 55.28
N ALA A 413 104.07 -48.22 54.15
CA ALA A 413 104.60 -49.41 53.48
C ALA A 413 105.91 -49.14 52.71
N SER A 414 106.25 -47.86 52.47
CA SER A 414 107.36 -47.41 51.63
C SER A 414 108.45 -46.61 52.40
N VAL A 415 108.12 -45.99 53.55
CA VAL A 415 109.04 -45.19 54.38
C VAL A 415 108.99 -45.60 55.86
N SER A 416 110.11 -45.49 56.60
CA SER A 416 110.15 -45.78 58.05
C SER A 416 111.35 -45.16 58.76
N ASP A 417 111.20 -44.87 60.05
CA ASP A 417 112.28 -44.47 60.96
C ASP A 417 112.48 -45.53 62.08
N PRO A 418 113.72 -45.84 62.53
CA PRO A 418 113.96 -46.87 63.54
C PRO A 418 113.73 -46.45 64.99
N ASP A 419 113.67 -45.15 65.26
CA ASP A 419 113.72 -44.57 66.61
C ASP A 419 112.40 -43.85 66.96
N GLY A 420 111.60 -43.50 65.95
CA GLY A 420 110.22 -43.02 66.07
C GLY A 420 110.03 -41.56 65.64
N ASP A 421 111.05 -40.93 65.07
CA ASP A 421 111.00 -39.53 64.67
C ASP A 421 110.04 -39.30 63.48
N THR A 422 109.46 -38.10 63.44
CA THR A 422 108.39 -37.78 62.50
C THR A 422 108.93 -37.50 61.10
N LEU A 423 108.79 -38.47 60.20
CA LEU A 423 109.17 -38.31 58.80
C LEU A 423 108.32 -37.26 58.09
N SER A 424 108.98 -36.41 57.31
CA SER A 424 108.38 -35.35 56.50
C SER A 424 109.00 -35.31 55.11
N VAL A 425 108.22 -34.89 54.10
CA VAL A 425 108.77 -34.55 52.77
C VAL A 425 109.46 -33.19 52.88
N VAL A 426 110.68 -33.07 52.36
CA VAL A 426 111.42 -31.79 52.37
C VAL A 426 110.71 -30.80 51.45
N PRO A 427 110.27 -29.62 51.92
CA PRO A 427 109.56 -28.64 51.09
C PRO A 427 110.43 -28.14 49.93
N GLY A 428 109.83 -27.99 48.74
CA GLY A 428 110.50 -27.64 47.50
C GLY A 428 111.36 -28.76 46.90
N SER A 429 111.13 -30.03 47.26
CA SER A 429 111.87 -31.18 46.72
C SER A 429 111.09 -32.04 45.74
N VAL A 430 109.75 -31.98 45.74
CA VAL A 430 108.91 -32.78 44.86
C VAL A 430 108.94 -32.22 43.44
N THR A 431 109.59 -32.93 42.54
CA THR A 431 109.90 -32.48 41.18
C THR A 431 109.48 -33.52 40.16
N GLN A 432 108.72 -33.12 39.13
CA GLN A 432 108.40 -34.01 38.02
C GLN A 432 109.68 -34.32 37.22
N VAL A 433 109.87 -35.59 36.87
CA VAL A 433 110.95 -36.07 36.00
C VAL A 433 110.34 -36.44 34.65
N GLY A 434 110.81 -35.79 33.59
CA GLY A 434 110.35 -36.02 32.21
C GLY A 434 109.62 -34.81 31.62
N SER A 435 108.75 -35.07 30.64
CA SER A 435 107.89 -34.06 30.01
C SER A 435 106.50 -34.63 29.70
N ASP A 436 106.13 -35.69 30.39
CA ASP A 436 104.88 -36.41 30.27
C ASP A 436 103.73 -35.55 30.82
N ASN A 437 102.52 -35.73 30.30
CA ASN A 437 101.42 -34.84 30.61
C ASN A 437 100.97 -35.01 32.06
N ALA A 438 101.37 -34.08 32.93
CA ALA A 438 100.97 -34.05 34.34
C ALA A 438 99.73 -33.19 34.61
N GLY A 439 98.97 -32.77 33.58
CA GLY A 439 97.87 -31.81 33.75
C GLY A 439 96.72 -32.27 34.66
N GLY A 440 96.58 -33.57 34.89
CA GLY A 440 95.65 -34.15 35.86
C GLY A 440 96.26 -34.47 37.22
N ILE A 441 97.52 -34.07 37.49
CA ILE A 441 98.21 -34.33 38.77
C ILE A 441 98.63 -33.00 39.39
N THR A 442 98.30 -32.80 40.67
CA THR A 442 98.74 -31.64 41.45
C THR A 442 99.53 -32.07 42.67
N VAL A 443 100.63 -31.36 42.93
CA VAL A 443 101.55 -31.65 44.04
C VAL A 443 101.10 -30.91 45.28
N ASP A 444 100.95 -31.61 46.40
CA ASP A 444 100.78 -31.03 47.73
C ASP A 444 101.94 -31.48 48.63
N GLU A 445 103.05 -30.74 48.58
CA GLU A 445 104.22 -30.99 49.42
C GLU A 445 103.92 -30.78 50.93
N GLY A 446 102.89 -29.98 51.26
CA GLY A 446 102.55 -29.67 52.65
C GLY A 446 101.88 -30.84 53.36
N ASN A 447 101.07 -31.60 52.63
CA ASN A 447 100.47 -32.86 53.11
C ASN A 447 101.24 -34.11 52.67
N GLY A 448 102.29 -33.97 51.85
CA GLY A 448 103.12 -35.07 51.37
C GLY A 448 102.44 -35.97 50.34
N VAL A 449 101.55 -35.43 49.49
CA VAL A 449 100.76 -36.22 48.52
C VAL A 449 100.82 -35.68 47.09
N LEU A 450 100.53 -36.55 46.13
CA LEU A 450 100.17 -36.19 44.75
C LEU A 450 98.67 -36.43 44.59
N ASN A 451 97.90 -35.38 44.31
CA ASN A 451 96.46 -35.50 44.03
C ASN A 451 96.28 -35.79 42.54
N VAL A 452 95.60 -36.89 42.21
CA VAL A 452 95.44 -37.42 40.85
C VAL A 452 93.97 -37.33 40.44
N ASN A 453 93.70 -36.72 39.30
CA ASN A 453 92.39 -36.73 38.63
C ASN A 453 92.51 -37.54 37.32
N PRO A 454 92.12 -38.83 37.31
CA PRO A 454 92.21 -39.67 36.12
C PRO A 454 91.34 -39.15 34.96
N GLN A 455 90.20 -38.52 35.24
CA GLN A 455 89.25 -38.03 34.22
C GLN A 455 89.81 -36.90 33.35
N PHE A 456 90.90 -36.24 33.76
CA PHE A 456 91.65 -35.33 32.88
C PHE A 456 92.22 -36.03 31.64
N TYR A 457 92.39 -37.35 31.71
CA TYR A 457 93.02 -38.18 30.69
C TYR A 457 92.03 -38.95 29.81
N GLY A 458 90.73 -38.63 29.82
CA GLY A 458 89.67 -39.20 28.96
C GLY A 458 89.80 -38.94 27.45
N PHE A 459 91.02 -38.70 26.98
CA PHE A 459 91.44 -38.76 25.57
C PHE A 459 92.28 -40.01 25.27
N LEU A 460 92.56 -40.86 26.27
CA LEU A 460 93.29 -42.11 26.13
C LEU A 460 92.34 -43.23 25.69
N ASN A 461 92.63 -43.81 24.53
CA ASN A 461 91.89 -44.95 24.00
C ASN A 461 92.38 -46.25 24.67
N ASP A 462 91.64 -47.35 24.54
CA ASP A 462 92.03 -48.66 25.09
C ASP A 462 93.48 -49.05 24.75
N GLY A 463 94.23 -49.45 25.78
CA GLY A 463 95.65 -49.82 25.69
C GLY A 463 96.62 -48.64 25.55
N GLN A 464 96.16 -47.39 25.47
CA GLN A 464 96.99 -46.20 25.63
C GLN A 464 97.22 -45.88 27.11
N ARG A 465 98.34 -45.23 27.44
CA ARG A 465 98.63 -44.82 28.81
C ARG A 465 99.60 -43.64 28.90
N VAL A 466 99.60 -42.97 30.06
CA VAL A 466 100.59 -41.95 30.45
C VAL A 466 101.24 -42.40 31.77
N ASP A 467 102.58 -42.44 31.81
CA ASP A 467 103.36 -42.71 33.03
C ASP A 467 104.02 -41.37 33.45
N VAL A 468 103.65 -40.80 34.60
CA VAL A 468 104.20 -39.55 35.14
C VAL A 468 105.08 -39.86 36.35
N THR A 469 106.34 -39.41 36.35
CA THR A 469 107.31 -39.70 37.43
C THR A 469 107.64 -38.44 38.24
N TYR A 470 107.79 -38.58 39.56
CA TYR A 470 108.23 -37.54 40.49
C TYR A 470 109.39 -38.04 41.38
N THR A 471 110.33 -37.15 41.69
CA THR A 471 111.40 -37.37 42.69
C THR A 471 111.25 -36.41 43.86
N TYR A 472 111.55 -36.85 45.08
CA TYR A 472 111.36 -36.08 46.31
C TYR A 472 112.35 -36.53 47.41
N ASN A 473 112.47 -35.75 48.49
CA ASN A 473 113.34 -36.06 49.64
C ASN A 473 112.54 -36.20 50.94
N ILE A 474 113.04 -37.03 51.87
CA ILE A 474 112.39 -37.36 53.15
C ILE A 474 113.38 -37.08 54.29
N THR A 475 112.91 -36.52 55.42
CA THR A 475 113.73 -36.19 56.59
C THR A 475 112.97 -36.41 57.91
N ASP A 476 113.71 -36.78 58.96
CA ASP A 476 113.29 -36.91 60.37
C ASP A 476 113.48 -35.60 61.17
N GLY A 477 114.33 -34.69 60.68
CA GLY A 477 114.77 -33.46 61.35
C GLY A 477 116.29 -33.31 61.47
N GLU A 478 117.05 -34.41 61.48
CA GLU A 478 118.51 -34.45 61.67
C GLU A 478 119.26 -35.12 60.49
N ALA A 479 118.59 -36.02 59.74
CA ALA A 479 119.08 -36.74 58.57
C ALA A 479 118.09 -36.70 57.39
N THR A 480 118.59 -36.87 56.15
CA THR A 480 117.77 -36.73 54.93
C THR A 480 118.13 -37.77 53.88
N ILE A 481 117.12 -38.33 53.22
CA ILE A 481 117.23 -39.31 52.11
C ILE A 481 116.38 -38.88 50.90
N SER A 482 116.48 -39.60 49.78
CA SER A 482 115.80 -39.27 48.50
C SER A 482 115.07 -40.47 47.93
N ASN A 483 113.90 -40.25 47.32
CA ASN A 483 112.99 -41.29 46.82
C ASN A 483 112.27 -40.88 45.51
N THR A 484 111.43 -41.77 44.99
CA THR A 484 110.72 -41.62 43.70
C THR A 484 109.31 -42.17 43.80
N ALA A 485 108.37 -41.54 43.08
CA ALA A 485 107.00 -42.01 42.88
C ALA A 485 106.65 -41.98 41.38
N ILE A 486 105.88 -42.97 40.92
CA ILE A 486 105.36 -43.07 39.56
C ILE A 486 103.83 -43.14 39.65
N VAL A 487 103.15 -42.41 38.76
CA VAL A 487 101.68 -42.40 38.62
C VAL A 487 101.35 -42.75 37.17
N ARG A 488 100.55 -43.80 36.96
CA ARG A 488 100.20 -44.31 35.64
C ARG A 488 98.71 -44.22 35.39
N ILE A 489 98.30 -43.65 34.26
CA ILE A 489 96.89 -43.57 33.84
C ILE A 489 96.71 -44.37 32.55
N THR A 490 95.76 -45.31 32.50
CA THR A 490 95.45 -46.15 31.33
C THR A 490 94.07 -45.87 30.76
N GLY A 491 93.95 -45.73 29.44
CA GLY A 491 92.67 -45.74 28.73
C GLY A 491 92.11 -47.14 28.56
N ILE A 492 90.77 -47.26 28.53
CA ILE A 492 90.04 -48.51 28.33
C ILE A 492 89.00 -48.38 27.20
N THR A 493 88.34 -49.48 26.81
CA THR A 493 87.22 -49.42 25.84
C THR A 493 85.93 -49.03 26.56
N ASP A 494 85.41 -47.83 26.27
CA ASP A 494 84.07 -47.40 26.70
C ASP A 494 82.97 -48.30 26.09
N SER A 495 81.83 -48.42 26.77
CA SER A 495 80.90 -49.55 26.64
C SER A 495 79.43 -49.15 26.45
N VAL A 496 79.19 -48.04 25.75
CA VAL A 496 77.86 -47.62 25.26
C VAL A 496 77.63 -48.09 23.82
N ALA A 497 76.36 -48.15 23.39
CA ALA A 497 75.97 -48.51 22.02
C ALA A 497 75.69 -47.26 21.19
N ASN A 498 75.98 -47.33 19.88
CA ASN A 498 75.75 -46.28 18.88
C ASN A 498 74.40 -45.57 19.06
N THR A 499 74.40 -44.25 19.14
CA THR A 499 73.21 -43.48 19.54
C THR A 499 72.43 -42.97 18.32
N ARG A 500 71.55 -43.83 17.78
CA ARG A 500 70.74 -43.56 16.56
C ARG A 500 70.34 -42.08 16.40
N PRO A 501 70.64 -41.46 15.23
CA PRO A 501 70.50 -40.03 15.03
C PRO A 501 69.08 -39.49 15.23
N THR A 502 68.99 -38.19 15.46
CA THR A 502 67.73 -37.45 15.56
C THR A 502 67.50 -36.58 14.33
N ILE A 503 66.23 -36.48 13.92
CA ILE A 503 65.75 -35.56 12.89
C ILE A 503 64.48 -34.86 13.39
N THR A 504 64.36 -33.57 13.12
CA THR A 504 63.15 -32.78 13.34
C THR A 504 62.96 -31.85 12.15
N VAL A 505 61.72 -31.71 11.69
CA VAL A 505 61.37 -30.90 10.53
C VAL A 505 60.24 -29.94 10.86
N THR A 506 60.14 -28.86 10.09
CA THR A 506 58.95 -28.00 10.07
C THR A 506 58.04 -28.38 8.90
N ASN A 507 56.73 -28.25 9.09
CA ASN A 507 55.75 -28.32 8.02
C ASN A 507 55.62 -26.96 7.31
N GLY A 508 54.94 -26.92 6.17
CA GLY A 508 54.60 -25.67 5.51
C GLY A 508 53.33 -25.75 4.67
N SER A 509 52.91 -24.61 4.14
CA SER A 509 51.75 -24.51 3.26
C SER A 509 52.03 -23.59 2.09
N VAL A 510 51.26 -23.81 1.02
CA VAL A 510 51.11 -22.90 -0.12
C VAL A 510 49.61 -22.61 -0.29
N THR A 511 49.27 -21.56 -1.03
CA THR A 511 47.88 -21.17 -1.30
C THR A 511 47.73 -20.82 -2.76
N GLU A 512 46.61 -21.24 -3.35
CA GLU A 512 46.04 -20.75 -4.60
C GLU A 512 46.17 -19.22 -4.71
N ASP A 513 46.48 -18.71 -5.89
CA ASP A 513 46.61 -17.27 -6.22
C ASP A 513 47.58 -16.43 -5.35
N GLY A 514 48.31 -17.09 -4.44
CA GLY A 514 49.17 -16.47 -3.45
C GLY A 514 50.57 -17.05 -3.43
N ALA A 515 50.95 -17.64 -2.30
CA ALA A 515 52.29 -18.15 -2.07
C ALA A 515 52.45 -19.58 -2.63
N VAL A 516 52.66 -19.71 -3.95
CA VAL A 516 52.87 -21.00 -4.65
C VAL A 516 54.23 -21.67 -4.38
N SER A 517 55.00 -21.19 -3.40
CA SER A 517 56.22 -21.85 -2.91
C SER A 517 56.40 -21.67 -1.42
N THR A 518 57.01 -22.67 -0.77
CA THR A 518 57.22 -22.70 0.68
C THR A 518 58.47 -23.51 1.02
N SER A 519 59.04 -23.31 2.20
CA SER A 519 60.28 -23.96 2.62
C SER A 519 60.32 -24.10 4.13
N GLY A 520 60.95 -25.16 4.63
CA GLY A 520 61.08 -25.41 6.07
C GLY A 520 62.48 -25.86 6.45
N THR A 521 62.81 -25.65 7.72
CA THR A 521 64.05 -26.12 8.33
C THR A 521 64.01 -27.62 8.59
N ILE A 522 65.19 -28.22 8.43
CA ILE A 522 65.53 -29.56 8.91
C ILE A 522 66.60 -29.37 9.98
N THR A 523 66.40 -29.97 11.15
CA THR A 523 67.39 -30.05 12.22
C THR A 523 67.75 -31.50 12.41
N VAL A 524 69.04 -31.83 12.35
CA VAL A 524 69.57 -33.15 12.65
C VAL A 524 70.64 -33.04 13.72
N GLY A 525 70.80 -34.10 14.52
CA GLY A 525 71.80 -34.16 15.58
C GLY A 525 72.02 -35.58 16.07
N ASP A 526 73.25 -35.83 16.48
CA ASP A 526 73.72 -37.08 17.06
C ASP A 526 74.35 -36.80 18.44
N ALA A 527 74.53 -37.82 19.28
CA ALA A 527 75.33 -37.68 20.51
C ALA A 527 76.77 -38.16 20.31
N ASP A 528 77.04 -39.00 19.32
CA ASP A 528 78.37 -39.51 19.00
C ASP A 528 79.17 -38.46 18.20
N ALA A 529 80.26 -37.97 18.79
CA ALA A 529 80.93 -36.72 18.40
C ALA A 529 81.93 -36.87 17.23
N GLY A 530 81.45 -37.37 16.08
CA GLY A 530 82.26 -37.50 14.86
C GLY A 530 81.48 -37.68 13.55
N ASP A 531 80.23 -38.14 13.62
CA ASP A 531 79.51 -38.75 12.50
C ASP A 531 78.98 -37.77 11.43
N ILE A 532 78.99 -38.23 10.18
CA ILE A 532 78.55 -37.48 9.00
C ILE A 532 77.08 -37.82 8.68
N LEU A 533 76.18 -37.21 9.44
CA LEU A 533 74.74 -37.29 9.18
C LEU A 533 74.42 -36.88 7.74
N THR A 534 73.61 -37.67 7.04
CA THR A 534 73.13 -37.41 5.67
C THR A 534 71.61 -37.47 5.63
N VAL A 535 70.97 -36.40 5.18
CA VAL A 535 69.51 -36.34 4.98
C VAL A 535 69.14 -36.66 3.54
N SER A 536 68.08 -37.46 3.35
CA SER A 536 67.49 -37.74 2.04
C SER A 536 65.98 -37.96 2.13
N GLU A 537 65.28 -37.89 1.01
CA GLU A 537 63.84 -38.13 0.91
C GLU A 537 63.55 -39.60 0.58
N ASN A 538 62.73 -40.28 1.39
CA ASN A 538 62.22 -41.60 1.05
C ASN A 538 61.05 -41.49 0.05
N THR A 539 61.40 -41.31 -1.22
CA THR A 539 60.44 -41.15 -2.33
C THR A 539 59.44 -42.32 -2.51
N ALA A 540 59.65 -43.47 -1.85
CA ALA A 540 58.70 -44.58 -1.86
C ALA A 540 57.49 -44.37 -0.93
N ASN A 541 57.60 -43.48 0.06
CA ASN A 541 56.58 -43.22 1.09
C ASN A 541 55.83 -41.89 0.89
N ARG A 542 55.81 -41.35 -0.34
CA ARG A 542 55.06 -40.13 -0.68
C ARG A 542 53.55 -40.34 -0.61
N SER A 543 52.87 -39.59 0.25
CA SER A 543 51.40 -39.53 0.32
C SER A 543 50.84 -38.31 -0.44
N ALA A 544 49.57 -38.37 -0.81
CA ALA A 544 48.80 -37.26 -1.37
C ALA A 544 47.31 -37.47 -1.09
N ALA A 545 46.69 -36.59 -0.31
CA ALA A 545 45.27 -36.58 0.00
C ALA A 545 44.64 -35.26 -0.45
N TYR A 546 43.46 -35.33 -1.07
CA TYR A 546 42.71 -34.18 -1.57
C TYR A 546 41.30 -34.22 -0.98
N SER A 547 40.84 -33.11 -0.39
CA SER A 547 39.53 -33.03 0.25
C SER A 547 38.36 -33.23 -0.72
N GLY A 548 38.46 -32.72 -1.95
CA GLY A 548 37.48 -32.92 -3.02
C GLY A 548 37.49 -34.31 -3.66
N GLY A 549 38.37 -35.23 -3.21
CA GLY A 549 38.32 -36.65 -3.59
C GLY A 549 39.59 -37.18 -4.25
N MET A 550 39.51 -37.53 -5.54
CA MET A 550 40.60 -38.21 -6.25
C MET A 550 41.25 -37.32 -7.31
N LEU A 551 42.48 -36.86 -7.03
CA LEU A 551 43.34 -36.21 -8.01
C LEU A 551 43.77 -37.18 -9.11
N ASP A 552 43.85 -36.70 -10.36
CA ASP A 552 44.44 -37.45 -11.48
C ASP A 552 45.88 -37.90 -11.17
N ALA A 553 46.29 -39.06 -11.70
CA ALA A 553 47.63 -39.59 -11.48
C ALA A 553 48.74 -38.68 -12.04
N THR A 554 48.55 -38.12 -13.23
CA THR A 554 49.53 -37.20 -13.84
C THR A 554 49.66 -35.92 -13.02
N LEU A 555 48.53 -35.41 -12.51
CA LEU A 555 48.51 -34.23 -11.65
C LEU A 555 49.18 -34.51 -10.31
N ARG A 556 48.84 -35.60 -9.60
CA ARG A 556 49.51 -35.98 -8.34
C ARG A 556 51.02 -36.12 -8.52
N ASP A 557 51.46 -36.85 -9.54
CA ASP A 557 52.88 -37.03 -9.82
C ASP A 557 53.57 -35.70 -10.11
N THR A 558 52.90 -34.77 -10.80
CA THR A 558 53.44 -33.43 -11.07
C THR A 558 53.54 -32.59 -9.79
N LEU A 559 52.49 -32.54 -8.97
CA LEU A 559 52.46 -31.79 -7.71
C LEU A 559 53.41 -32.37 -6.66
N GLN A 560 53.53 -33.70 -6.56
CA GLN A 560 54.47 -34.37 -5.63
C GLN A 560 55.94 -34.08 -5.99
N ASN A 561 56.25 -33.89 -7.28
CA ASN A 561 57.59 -33.54 -7.74
C ASN A 561 57.96 -32.07 -7.53
N GLY A 562 57.08 -31.26 -6.93
CA GLY A 562 57.41 -29.90 -6.46
C GLY A 562 58.33 -29.87 -5.23
N PHE A 563 58.52 -31.00 -4.54
CA PHE A 563 59.33 -31.11 -3.32
C PHE A 563 60.81 -31.43 -3.58
N SER A 564 61.70 -30.87 -2.76
CA SER A 564 63.14 -31.14 -2.79
C SER A 564 63.82 -30.90 -1.43
N VAL A 565 64.93 -31.59 -1.18
CA VAL A 565 65.80 -31.40 -0.01
C VAL A 565 67.10 -30.73 -0.44
N THR A 566 67.59 -29.75 0.34
CA THR A 566 68.78 -28.94 0.03
C THR A 566 69.81 -29.07 1.15
N GLY A 567 70.70 -30.06 1.02
CA GLY A 567 71.61 -30.45 2.09
C GLY A 567 70.87 -31.00 3.31
N ASN A 568 71.47 -30.90 4.50
CA ASN A 568 70.89 -31.46 5.73
C ASN A 568 69.97 -30.50 6.50
N THR A 569 69.76 -29.27 6.01
CA THR A 569 69.21 -28.17 6.84
C THR A 569 67.93 -27.53 6.32
N GLN A 570 67.50 -27.83 5.08
CA GLN A 570 66.31 -27.22 4.48
C GLN A 570 65.63 -28.16 3.48
N TRP A 571 64.30 -28.13 3.47
CA TRP A 571 63.47 -28.61 2.36
C TRP A 571 62.76 -27.43 1.68
N ASN A 572 62.42 -27.59 0.39
CA ASN A 572 61.72 -26.60 -0.42
C ASN A 572 60.60 -27.27 -1.21
N TYR A 573 59.44 -26.61 -1.33
CA TYR A 573 58.32 -26.99 -2.18
C TYR A 573 57.93 -25.85 -3.13
N THR A 574 57.57 -26.15 -4.38
CA THR A 574 57.07 -25.18 -5.35
C THR A 574 56.10 -25.82 -6.33
N VAL A 575 54.98 -25.12 -6.60
CA VAL A 575 53.93 -25.51 -7.55
C VAL A 575 53.75 -24.40 -8.59
N ASN A 576 53.12 -24.72 -9.72
CA ASN A 576 52.64 -23.72 -10.69
C ASN A 576 51.15 -23.48 -10.46
N ASN A 577 50.74 -22.23 -10.28
CA ASN A 577 49.34 -21.83 -9.98
C ASN A 577 48.35 -22.47 -10.97
N SER A 578 48.64 -22.41 -12.28
CA SER A 578 47.76 -22.97 -13.32
C SER A 578 47.66 -24.51 -13.36
N LEU A 579 48.03 -25.20 -12.28
CA LEU A 579 47.79 -26.63 -12.03
C LEU A 579 46.89 -26.87 -10.81
N ILE A 580 46.49 -25.82 -10.08
CA ILE A 580 45.72 -25.91 -8.83
C ILE A 580 44.40 -25.12 -8.82
N GLN A 581 44.14 -24.25 -9.81
CA GLN A 581 42.92 -23.40 -10.02
C GLN A 581 41.59 -24.16 -10.23
N PHE A 582 41.44 -25.32 -9.62
CA PHE A 582 40.19 -26.09 -9.47
C PHE A 582 39.90 -26.35 -7.98
N LEU A 583 40.73 -25.79 -7.09
CA LEU A 583 40.70 -25.93 -5.65
C LEU A 583 40.01 -24.70 -5.05
N ARG A 584 38.70 -24.85 -4.86
CA ARG A 584 37.87 -23.86 -4.21
C ARG A 584 38.23 -23.58 -2.76
N GLU A 585 37.63 -22.52 -2.21
CA GLU A 585 37.77 -22.16 -0.80
C GLU A 585 37.59 -23.37 0.14
N SER A 586 38.51 -23.49 1.10
CA SER A 586 38.58 -24.57 2.10
C SER A 586 38.78 -26.00 1.54
N GLU A 587 38.92 -26.20 0.23
CA GLU A 587 39.53 -27.41 -0.30
C GLU A 587 41.06 -27.39 -0.15
N THR A 588 41.65 -28.58 0.03
CA THR A 588 43.09 -28.72 0.30
C THR A 588 43.67 -29.96 -0.38
N ILE A 589 44.92 -29.84 -0.83
CA ILE A 589 45.76 -30.99 -1.18
C ILE A 589 46.88 -31.07 -0.15
N THR A 590 46.90 -32.13 0.66
CA THR A 590 47.95 -32.39 1.64
C THR A 590 48.87 -33.51 1.15
N PHE A 591 50.16 -33.19 1.05
CA PHE A 591 51.25 -34.12 0.76
C PHE A 591 52.02 -34.45 2.03
N GLU A 592 52.50 -35.68 2.12
CA GLU A 592 53.42 -36.13 3.16
C GLU A 592 54.70 -36.67 2.52
N TYR A 593 55.83 -36.09 2.93
CA TYR A 593 57.17 -36.46 2.47
C TYR A 593 57.97 -36.98 3.65
N GLU A 594 58.26 -38.29 3.65
CA GLU A 594 59.12 -38.89 4.67
C GLU A 594 60.59 -38.57 4.37
N LEU A 595 61.25 -37.85 5.27
CA LEU A 595 62.69 -37.65 5.25
C LEU A 595 63.37 -38.66 6.18
N GLN A 596 64.50 -39.18 5.72
CA GLN A 596 65.38 -40.03 6.51
C GLN A 596 66.72 -39.31 6.78
N VAL A 597 67.20 -39.39 8.02
CA VAL A 597 68.61 -39.13 8.36
C VAL A 597 69.31 -40.45 8.66
N GLN A 598 70.54 -40.58 8.19
CA GLN A 598 71.41 -41.73 8.39
C GLN A 598 72.82 -41.25 8.78
N ASP A 599 73.43 -41.92 9.75
CA ASP A 599 74.85 -41.76 10.15
C ASP A 599 75.80 -42.56 9.23
N ASP A 600 77.11 -42.43 9.44
CA ASP A 600 78.15 -43.19 8.71
C ASP A 600 78.96 -44.18 9.58
N SER A 601 78.37 -44.64 10.69
CA SER A 601 78.99 -45.45 11.75
C SER A 601 79.55 -46.84 11.34
N GLY A 602 79.19 -47.40 10.17
CA GLY A 602 79.91 -48.52 9.57
C GLY A 602 79.08 -49.71 9.10
N GLU A 603 79.29 -50.92 9.64
CA GLU A 603 78.55 -52.12 9.17
C GLU A 603 77.08 -52.17 9.64
N ALA A 604 76.61 -51.16 10.38
CA ALA A 604 75.24 -51.03 10.84
C ALA A 604 74.77 -49.56 10.97
N ASN A 605 74.98 -48.73 9.93
CA ASN A 605 74.48 -47.35 9.90
C ASN A 605 73.01 -47.30 10.35
N ASP A 606 72.72 -46.50 11.36
CA ASP A 606 71.39 -46.40 11.95
C ASP A 606 70.56 -45.35 11.17
N THR A 607 69.25 -45.25 11.45
CA THR A 607 68.36 -44.37 10.65
C THR A 607 67.17 -43.88 11.45
N ALA A 608 66.86 -42.59 11.33
CA ALA A 608 65.66 -41.97 11.88
C ALA A 608 64.84 -41.25 10.80
N LEU A 609 63.52 -41.18 11.01
CA LEU A 609 62.53 -40.70 10.04
C LEU A 609 61.74 -39.52 10.61
N ALA A 610 61.40 -38.56 9.76
CA ALA A 610 60.47 -37.48 10.07
C ALA A 610 59.66 -37.08 8.83
N THR A 611 58.34 -36.88 9.00
CA THR A 611 57.44 -36.48 7.91
C THR A 611 57.34 -34.97 7.82
N VAL A 612 57.60 -34.42 6.63
CA VAL A 612 57.19 -33.05 6.27
C VAL A 612 55.79 -33.12 5.67
N THR A 613 54.84 -32.43 6.29
CA THR A 613 53.52 -32.17 5.69
C THR A 613 53.58 -30.86 4.89
N VAL A 614 53.12 -30.90 3.63
CA VAL A 614 52.90 -29.71 2.80
C VAL A 614 51.43 -29.66 2.38
N THR A 615 50.73 -28.59 2.76
CA THR A 615 49.32 -28.38 2.38
C THR A 615 49.19 -27.26 1.36
N ILE A 616 48.62 -27.56 0.19
CA ILE A 616 48.02 -26.59 -0.73
C ILE A 616 46.62 -26.28 -0.19
N ASN A 617 46.29 -25.00 -0.06
CA ASN A 617 44.95 -24.53 0.25
C ASN A 617 44.36 -23.85 -1.00
N GLY A 618 43.12 -24.19 -1.31
CA GLY A 618 42.31 -23.55 -2.33
C GLY A 618 41.79 -22.17 -1.93
N VAL A 619 41.26 -21.44 -2.91
CA VAL A 619 40.64 -20.11 -2.81
C VAL A 619 39.52 -20.07 -3.87
N ASN A 620 38.39 -19.42 -3.57
CA ASN A 620 37.29 -19.29 -4.53
C ASN A 620 37.68 -18.39 -5.73
N ASP A 621 37.50 -18.88 -6.95
CA ASP A 621 37.57 -18.09 -8.19
C ASP A 621 36.20 -17.47 -8.54
N GLN A 622 36.17 -16.32 -9.23
CA GLN A 622 34.91 -15.64 -9.58
C GLN A 622 34.33 -16.21 -10.91
N PRO A 623 33.08 -16.74 -10.95
CA PRO A 623 32.47 -17.23 -12.18
C PRO A 623 32.22 -16.13 -13.22
N ASP A 624 32.79 -16.22 -14.44
CA ASP A 624 32.54 -15.28 -15.55
C ASP A 624 31.18 -15.55 -16.20
N LEU A 625 30.33 -14.52 -16.20
CA LEU A 625 29.02 -14.53 -16.82
C LEU A 625 29.05 -13.91 -18.22
N THR A 626 28.52 -14.62 -19.21
CA THR A 626 28.30 -14.07 -20.56
C THR A 626 26.86 -14.29 -21.04
N LEU A 627 26.28 -13.28 -21.69
CA LEU A 627 24.92 -13.29 -22.22
C LEU A 627 24.91 -13.15 -23.74
N THR A 628 24.05 -13.88 -24.44
CA THR A 628 23.90 -13.77 -25.90
C THR A 628 22.44 -13.94 -26.34
N PRO A 629 21.77 -12.88 -26.84
CA PRO A 629 22.15 -11.47 -26.71
C PRO A 629 22.06 -10.99 -25.24
N ALA A 630 22.58 -9.79 -24.97
CA ALA A 630 22.30 -9.01 -23.75
C ALA A 630 21.21 -7.94 -23.97
N THR A 631 20.56 -7.95 -25.14
CA THR A 631 19.53 -6.97 -25.52
C THR A 631 18.36 -7.64 -26.22
N GLY A 632 17.18 -7.03 -26.07
CA GLY A 632 15.97 -7.38 -26.82
C GLY A 632 15.32 -6.13 -27.39
N SER A 633 14.70 -6.25 -28.56
CA SER A 633 13.84 -5.22 -29.12
C SER A 633 12.48 -5.84 -29.40
N LEU A 634 11.44 -5.25 -28.80
CA LEU A 634 10.04 -5.56 -29.01
C LEU A 634 9.35 -4.34 -29.62
N THR A 635 8.21 -4.56 -30.26
CA THR A 635 7.31 -3.51 -30.72
C THR A 635 5.92 -3.98 -30.31
N GLU A 636 5.10 -3.10 -29.77
CA GLU A 636 3.73 -3.47 -29.42
C GLU A 636 2.88 -3.77 -30.66
N ASP A 637 1.83 -4.55 -30.46
CA ASP A 637 0.98 -5.17 -31.50
C ASP A 637 1.72 -6.05 -32.52
N SER A 638 3.04 -6.24 -32.37
CA SER A 638 3.88 -7.01 -33.28
C SER A 638 3.99 -8.48 -32.86
N GLY A 639 3.09 -9.31 -33.39
CA GLY A 639 3.14 -10.76 -33.26
C GLY A 639 2.16 -11.32 -32.21
N PRO A 640 2.53 -12.38 -31.46
CA PRO A 640 1.66 -12.97 -30.45
C PRO A 640 1.68 -12.18 -29.13
N ASP A 641 0.56 -12.22 -28.41
CA ASP A 641 0.46 -11.83 -27.00
C ASP A 641 0.71 -13.08 -26.11
N PRO A 642 1.64 -13.05 -25.13
CA PRO A 642 2.53 -11.95 -24.74
C PRO A 642 3.71 -11.75 -25.70
N LEU A 643 4.21 -10.50 -25.73
CA LEU A 643 5.45 -10.12 -26.39
C LEU A 643 6.64 -10.69 -25.62
N THR A 644 7.51 -11.47 -26.29
CA THR A 644 8.62 -12.18 -25.62
C THR A 644 9.99 -11.90 -26.21
N ALA A 645 10.99 -11.70 -25.35
CA ALA A 645 12.41 -11.69 -25.69
C ALA A 645 13.19 -12.70 -24.83
N SER A 646 14.27 -13.28 -25.33
CA SER A 646 15.11 -14.23 -24.58
C SER A 646 16.54 -14.27 -25.11
N GLY A 647 17.45 -14.80 -24.30
CA GLY A 647 18.84 -15.04 -24.68
C GLY A 647 19.48 -16.16 -23.87
N SER A 648 20.54 -16.75 -24.41
CA SER A 648 21.33 -17.76 -23.71
C SER A 648 22.28 -17.11 -22.71
N VAL A 649 22.43 -17.78 -21.57
CA VAL A 649 23.46 -17.55 -20.57
C VAL A 649 24.58 -18.56 -20.80
N SER A 650 25.83 -18.15 -20.64
CA SER A 650 26.97 -19.05 -20.52
C SER A 650 27.79 -18.61 -19.32
N ILE A 651 28.16 -19.58 -18.50
CA ILE A 651 28.97 -19.41 -17.29
C ILE A 651 30.25 -20.21 -17.52
N THR A 652 31.38 -19.66 -17.12
CA THR A 652 32.63 -20.41 -16.94
C THR A 652 33.19 -20.09 -15.59
N ASP A 653 33.73 -21.11 -14.95
CA ASP A 653 34.20 -21.12 -13.58
C ASP A 653 35.40 -22.06 -13.59
N ASP A 654 36.52 -21.63 -13.03
CA ASP A 654 37.72 -22.47 -12.97
C ASP A 654 37.59 -23.47 -11.79
N ASP A 655 36.78 -23.15 -10.76
CA ASP A 655 36.46 -24.04 -9.64
C ASP A 655 35.52 -25.19 -10.03
N THR A 656 36.12 -26.27 -10.52
CA THR A 656 35.42 -27.42 -11.12
C THR A 656 34.43 -28.18 -10.23
N ASN A 657 34.40 -27.90 -8.92
CA ASN A 657 33.49 -28.52 -7.94
C ASN A 657 32.26 -27.65 -7.61
N ASP A 658 32.20 -26.39 -8.06
CA ASP A 658 31.17 -25.44 -7.63
C ASP A 658 29.85 -25.53 -8.40
N THR A 659 28.74 -25.23 -7.70
CA THR A 659 27.39 -25.26 -8.27
C THR A 659 26.80 -23.87 -8.48
N GLN A 660 26.99 -23.35 -9.69
CA GLN A 660 26.54 -21.99 -10.05
C GLN A 660 25.01 -21.85 -10.01
N THR A 661 24.52 -20.87 -9.26
CA THR A 661 23.12 -20.46 -9.16
C THR A 661 22.87 -19.18 -9.97
N LEU A 662 21.80 -19.12 -10.77
CA LEU A 662 21.41 -17.91 -11.51
C LEU A 662 20.25 -17.21 -10.80
N SER A 663 20.37 -15.89 -10.67
CA SER A 663 19.30 -15.02 -10.19
C SER A 663 19.20 -13.77 -11.06
N PHE A 664 18.24 -12.88 -10.75
CA PHE A 664 18.22 -11.54 -11.31
C PHE A 664 17.91 -10.50 -10.23
N ASN A 665 18.47 -9.31 -10.40
CA ASN A 665 18.18 -8.16 -9.53
C ASN A 665 18.13 -6.86 -10.37
N ASN A 666 18.06 -5.71 -9.69
CA ASN A 666 18.08 -4.36 -10.29
C ASN A 666 17.03 -4.13 -11.40
N ALA A 667 15.92 -4.89 -11.36
CA ALA A 667 14.83 -4.80 -12.32
C ALA A 667 14.19 -3.40 -12.29
N SER A 668 14.30 -2.68 -13.41
CA SER A 668 13.81 -1.30 -13.57
C SER A 668 13.09 -1.14 -14.91
N ALA A 669 12.16 -0.18 -14.97
CA ALA A 669 11.48 0.20 -16.20
C ALA A 669 11.42 1.73 -16.32
N THR A 670 11.59 2.23 -17.54
CA THR A 670 11.57 3.66 -17.88
C THR A 670 10.81 3.87 -19.19
N ARG A 671 10.21 5.06 -19.39
CA ARG A 671 9.61 5.49 -20.67
C ARG A 671 10.44 6.63 -21.23
N SER A 672 10.73 6.61 -22.54
CA SER A 672 11.21 7.78 -23.26
C SER A 672 10.00 8.64 -23.62
N GLY A 673 10.01 9.91 -23.21
CA GLY A 673 8.84 10.79 -23.33
C GLY A 673 8.83 11.90 -22.29
N SER A 674 7.74 12.66 -22.24
CA SER A 674 7.51 13.64 -21.17
C SER A 674 6.76 13.06 -19.97
N THR A 675 6.01 11.97 -20.20
CA THR A 675 5.17 11.30 -19.20
C THR A 675 5.93 10.17 -18.52
N ALA A 676 6.13 10.25 -17.21
CA ALA A 676 6.76 9.17 -16.45
C ALA A 676 5.80 7.96 -16.30
N LEU A 677 6.36 6.74 -16.26
CA LEU A 677 5.59 5.54 -15.96
C LEU A 677 4.90 5.65 -14.60
N THR A 678 3.63 5.24 -14.51
CA THR A 678 2.98 4.99 -13.21
C THR A 678 3.62 3.77 -12.53
N ALA A 679 3.52 3.69 -11.20
CA ALA A 679 4.01 2.54 -10.44
C ALA A 679 3.37 1.20 -10.91
N ALA A 680 2.13 1.23 -11.40
CA ALA A 680 1.44 0.06 -11.93
C ALA A 680 2.04 -0.39 -13.28
N GLN A 681 2.28 0.54 -14.22
CA GLN A 681 2.95 0.22 -15.49
C GLN A 681 4.39 -0.27 -15.26
N ALA A 682 5.15 0.39 -14.39
CA ALA A 682 6.52 -0.01 -14.07
C ALA A 682 6.58 -1.43 -13.48
N ALA A 683 5.67 -1.78 -12.56
CA ALA A 683 5.58 -3.11 -11.98
C ALA A 683 5.10 -4.17 -12.99
N ALA A 684 4.15 -3.84 -13.88
CA ALA A 684 3.74 -4.73 -14.96
C ALA A 684 4.91 -5.06 -15.90
N LEU A 685 5.66 -4.04 -16.32
CA LEU A 685 6.84 -4.18 -17.17
C LEU A 685 7.94 -5.04 -16.53
N THR A 686 8.23 -4.90 -15.24
CA THR A 686 9.27 -5.71 -14.56
C THR A 686 8.79 -7.11 -14.13
N SER A 687 7.48 -7.35 -14.03
CA SER A 687 6.93 -8.66 -13.65
C SER A 687 7.23 -9.81 -14.63
N GLY A 688 7.58 -9.47 -15.88
CA GLY A 688 7.84 -10.43 -16.95
C GLY A 688 9.23 -11.07 -16.98
N ILE A 689 10.10 -10.75 -16.01
CA ILE A 689 11.52 -11.14 -16.01
C ILE A 689 11.72 -12.52 -15.36
N SER A 690 12.55 -13.36 -15.97
CA SER A 690 12.97 -14.65 -15.39
C SER A 690 14.33 -15.13 -15.91
N VAL A 691 15.04 -15.91 -15.09
CA VAL A 691 16.28 -16.62 -15.45
C VAL A 691 16.15 -18.10 -15.08
N SER A 692 16.96 -18.97 -15.69
CA SER A 692 16.86 -20.43 -15.48
C SER A 692 18.18 -21.16 -15.63
N ASN A 693 18.71 -21.73 -14.54
CA ASN A 693 19.81 -22.71 -14.56
C ASN A 693 19.46 -23.98 -15.34
N ALA A 694 18.19 -24.40 -15.36
CA ALA A 694 17.80 -25.64 -16.04
C ALA A 694 17.90 -25.55 -17.57
N ASN A 695 17.88 -24.34 -18.13
CA ASN A 695 17.94 -24.09 -19.56
C ASN A 695 19.14 -23.22 -19.98
N ASN A 696 19.87 -22.63 -19.02
CA ASN A 696 20.82 -21.54 -19.21
C ASN A 696 20.27 -20.41 -20.10
N THR A 697 19.14 -19.84 -19.70
CA THR A 697 18.53 -18.69 -20.40
C THR A 697 18.04 -17.60 -19.46
N TRP A 698 18.04 -16.36 -19.96
CA TRP A 698 17.19 -15.28 -19.48
C TRP A 698 15.98 -15.13 -20.42
N ASN A 699 14.83 -14.76 -19.87
CA ASN A 699 13.58 -14.64 -20.62
C ASN A 699 12.77 -13.44 -20.08
N TYR A 700 12.16 -12.71 -21.00
CA TYR A 700 11.29 -11.57 -20.75
C TYR A 700 9.95 -11.78 -21.47
N SER A 701 8.84 -11.57 -20.78
CA SER A 701 7.49 -11.78 -21.33
C SER A 701 6.51 -10.73 -20.79
N VAL A 702 5.98 -9.86 -21.64
CA VAL A 702 5.02 -8.81 -21.27
C VAL A 702 3.71 -8.95 -22.06
N ALA A 703 2.57 -8.81 -21.38
CA ALA A 703 1.28 -8.78 -22.07
C ALA A 703 1.21 -7.55 -22.98
N ASN A 704 0.72 -7.72 -24.20
CA ASN A 704 0.60 -6.62 -25.17
C ASN A 704 -0.31 -5.50 -24.64
N SER A 705 -1.39 -5.86 -23.95
CA SER A 705 -2.27 -4.93 -23.22
C SER A 705 -1.61 -4.12 -22.10
N ALA A 706 -0.38 -4.46 -21.69
CA ALA A 706 0.38 -3.74 -20.65
C ALA A 706 1.39 -2.73 -21.21
N VAL A 707 1.49 -2.58 -22.54
CA VAL A 707 2.38 -1.61 -23.20
C VAL A 707 1.64 -0.49 -23.96
N GLN A 708 0.36 -0.72 -24.36
CA GLN A 708 -0.58 0.18 -25.06
C GLN A 708 -0.80 1.57 -24.40
N PHE A 709 0.27 2.34 -24.29
CA PHE A 709 0.30 3.71 -23.81
C PHE A 709 1.43 4.51 -24.49
N LEU A 710 2.10 3.89 -25.48
CA LEU A 710 3.39 4.25 -26.04
C LEU A 710 3.21 4.78 -27.47
N ASN A 711 3.03 6.09 -27.57
CA ASN A 711 2.97 6.82 -28.83
C ASN A 711 4.08 6.45 -29.82
N THR A 712 3.81 6.53 -31.12
CA THR A 712 4.82 6.41 -32.20
C THR A 712 6.15 7.08 -31.86
N GLY A 713 7.21 6.27 -31.77
CA GLY A 713 8.57 6.73 -31.52
C GLY A 713 8.93 6.99 -30.06
N GLU A 714 7.98 6.89 -29.13
CA GLU A 714 8.28 6.63 -27.71
C GLU A 714 8.60 5.15 -27.48
N THR A 715 9.23 4.85 -26.34
CA THR A 715 9.70 3.51 -26.00
C THR A 715 9.62 3.26 -24.50
N ALA A 716 9.27 2.04 -24.08
CA ALA A 716 9.56 1.56 -22.73
C ALA A 716 10.89 0.77 -22.72
N THR A 717 11.86 1.18 -21.90
CA THR A 717 13.11 0.45 -21.69
C THR A 717 13.08 -0.23 -20.32
N VAL A 718 13.18 -1.57 -20.33
CA VAL A 718 13.29 -2.42 -19.13
C VAL A 718 14.71 -2.92 -19.01
N THR A 719 15.29 -2.79 -17.81
CA THR A 719 16.65 -3.27 -17.50
C THR A 719 16.59 -4.24 -16.33
N PHE A 720 17.44 -5.26 -16.33
CA PHE A 720 17.68 -6.10 -15.17
C PHE A 720 19.07 -6.72 -15.26
N ASP A 721 19.72 -6.95 -14.13
CA ASP A 721 20.99 -7.66 -14.08
C ASP A 721 20.72 -9.15 -13.91
N VAL A 722 21.22 -9.97 -14.84
CA VAL A 722 21.37 -11.42 -14.62
C VAL A 722 22.62 -11.58 -13.77
N VAL A 723 22.52 -12.35 -12.69
CA VAL A 723 23.60 -12.59 -11.73
C VAL A 723 23.87 -14.08 -11.66
N VAL A 724 25.14 -14.46 -11.62
CA VAL A 724 25.58 -15.81 -11.24
C VAL A 724 26.30 -15.74 -9.90
N THR A 725 26.11 -16.76 -9.07
CA THR A 725 26.76 -16.93 -7.76
C THR A 725 27.22 -18.37 -7.64
N ASP A 726 28.45 -18.60 -7.17
CA ASP A 726 29.02 -19.94 -6.93
C ASP A 726 28.46 -20.61 -5.63
N ASP A 727 29.03 -21.74 -5.19
CA ASP A 727 28.66 -22.38 -3.91
C ASP A 727 29.80 -22.58 -2.89
N SER A 728 30.86 -21.76 -2.97
CA SER A 728 32.09 -21.79 -2.14
C SER A 728 31.94 -21.28 -0.69
N GLY A 729 30.86 -21.72 -0.04
CA GLY A 729 30.64 -21.74 1.41
C GLY A 729 30.51 -20.39 2.11
N ALA A 730 31.64 -19.69 2.29
CA ALA A 730 31.73 -18.41 2.99
C ALA A 730 32.50 -17.34 2.18
N ALA A 731 33.07 -17.71 1.03
CA ALA A 731 33.82 -16.83 0.14
C ALA A 731 33.11 -16.62 -1.21
N ASN A 732 31.82 -16.98 -1.31
CA ASN A 732 31.07 -16.90 -2.57
C ASN A 732 31.14 -15.51 -3.20
N ASP A 733 31.54 -15.48 -4.46
CA ASP A 733 31.58 -14.29 -5.29
C ASP A 733 30.37 -14.32 -6.27
N SER A 734 30.18 -13.26 -7.04
CA SER A 734 29.09 -13.15 -8.00
C SER A 734 29.38 -12.15 -9.10
N ASP A 735 29.33 -12.64 -10.34
CA ASP A 735 29.39 -11.78 -11.52
C ASP A 735 27.99 -11.49 -12.09
N PHE A 736 27.85 -10.35 -12.77
CA PHE A 736 26.58 -9.90 -13.32
C PHE A 736 26.70 -9.24 -14.69
N ARG A 737 25.61 -9.32 -15.46
CA ARG A 737 25.50 -8.72 -16.80
C ARG A 737 24.09 -8.15 -16.99
N THR A 738 24.00 -6.88 -17.33
CA THR A 738 22.72 -6.20 -17.57
C THR A 738 22.09 -6.65 -18.89
N VAL A 739 20.82 -7.08 -18.83
CA VAL A 739 19.93 -7.22 -19.99
C VAL A 739 19.15 -5.92 -20.17
N THR A 740 19.05 -5.44 -21.41
CA THR A 740 18.21 -4.27 -21.77
C THR A 740 17.19 -4.64 -22.83
N ILE A 741 15.90 -4.52 -22.51
CA ILE A 741 14.78 -4.71 -23.43
C ILE A 741 14.20 -3.34 -23.79
N THR A 742 14.17 -2.99 -25.07
CA THR A 742 13.44 -1.82 -25.58
C THR A 742 12.14 -2.29 -26.24
N ILE A 743 11.01 -1.81 -25.74
CA ILE A 743 9.69 -1.94 -26.34
C ILE A 743 9.41 -0.62 -27.06
N ASN A 744 9.11 -0.68 -28.36
CA ASN A 744 8.84 0.48 -29.19
C ASN A 744 7.33 0.65 -29.39
N GLY A 745 6.86 1.89 -29.25
CA GLY A 745 5.49 2.30 -29.57
C GLY A 745 5.15 2.27 -31.05
N VAL A 746 3.86 2.25 -31.39
CA VAL A 746 3.36 2.21 -32.78
C VAL A 746 2.32 3.30 -33.09
N ASP A 747 2.06 3.52 -34.38
CA ASP A 747 0.98 4.41 -34.85
C ASP A 747 -0.34 3.65 -34.71
N GLU A 748 -1.34 4.30 -34.14
CA GLU A 748 -2.70 3.80 -34.05
C GLU A 748 -3.28 3.62 -35.46
N VAL A 749 -3.98 2.51 -35.70
CA VAL A 749 -4.60 2.24 -37.01
C VAL A 749 -5.97 1.59 -36.83
N ALA A 750 -6.81 1.61 -37.88
CA ALA A 750 -8.15 1.07 -37.79
C ALA A 750 -8.18 -0.40 -37.33
N GLY A 751 -8.74 -0.66 -36.14
CA GLY A 751 -8.75 -1.96 -35.47
C GLY A 751 -7.55 -2.26 -34.54
N ASN A 752 -6.63 -1.32 -34.31
CA ASN A 752 -5.45 -1.46 -33.46
C ASN A 752 -5.14 -0.15 -32.72
N ASN A 753 -5.34 -0.12 -31.40
CA ASN A 753 -5.26 1.04 -30.49
C ASN A 753 -6.05 2.32 -30.84
N GLN A 754 -6.67 2.43 -32.03
CA GLN A 754 -7.37 3.65 -32.47
C GLN A 754 -8.26 4.32 -31.40
N PRO A 755 -8.35 5.68 -31.39
CA PRO A 755 -9.17 6.41 -30.45
C PRO A 755 -10.60 5.88 -30.39
N THR A 756 -11.17 5.86 -29.20
CA THR A 756 -12.56 5.44 -28.96
C THR A 756 -13.48 6.66 -28.87
N ILE A 757 -14.70 6.51 -29.39
CA ILE A 757 -15.79 7.47 -29.23
C ILE A 757 -17.11 6.73 -29.00
N THR A 758 -17.93 7.25 -28.09
CA THR A 758 -19.34 6.92 -27.95
C THR A 758 -20.16 8.20 -27.76
N ALA A 759 -21.38 8.23 -28.30
CA ALA A 759 -22.28 9.37 -28.18
C ALA A 759 -23.73 8.97 -27.85
N ASP A 760 -24.45 9.85 -27.15
CA ASP A 760 -25.88 9.68 -26.89
C ASP A 760 -26.73 10.11 -28.10
N ASP A 761 -27.88 9.46 -28.33
CA ASP A 761 -28.95 9.96 -29.22
C ASP A 761 -29.78 11.07 -28.54
N GLY A 762 -30.52 11.85 -29.34
CA GLY A 762 -31.31 13.00 -28.88
C GLY A 762 -32.71 13.12 -29.47
N SER A 763 -33.54 13.98 -28.90
CA SER A 763 -34.87 14.30 -29.42
C SER A 763 -35.41 15.66 -28.93
N VAL A 764 -36.16 16.34 -29.80
CA VAL A 764 -36.99 17.49 -29.44
C VAL A 764 -38.42 17.25 -29.93
N THR A 765 -39.42 17.66 -29.15
CA THR A 765 -40.79 17.80 -29.65
C THR A 765 -40.97 19.23 -30.15
N GLU A 766 -41.78 19.41 -31.18
CA GLU A 766 -42.33 20.71 -31.52
C GLU A 766 -43.11 21.34 -30.36
N ASP A 767 -43.11 22.68 -30.28
CA ASP A 767 -43.76 23.51 -29.26
C ASP A 767 -43.35 23.30 -27.79
N ASP A 768 -42.49 22.35 -27.47
CA ASP A 768 -41.87 22.19 -26.14
C ASP A 768 -41.13 23.47 -25.67
N SER A 769 -40.64 24.31 -26.60
CA SER A 769 -40.04 25.62 -26.29
C SER A 769 -40.02 26.60 -27.46
N ASN A 770 -40.26 27.88 -27.16
CA ASN A 770 -40.36 28.98 -28.12
C ASN A 770 -39.50 30.17 -27.60
N PRO A 771 -38.56 30.73 -28.39
CA PRO A 771 -38.40 30.61 -29.84
C PRO A 771 -37.60 29.39 -30.32
N ASN A 772 -36.86 28.69 -29.45
CA ASN A 772 -35.96 27.61 -29.84
C ASN A 772 -36.26 26.32 -29.08
N LEU A 773 -36.12 25.19 -29.79
CA LEU A 773 -35.99 23.85 -29.26
C LEU A 773 -34.49 23.55 -29.08
N THR A 774 -34.12 22.94 -27.96
CA THR A 774 -32.73 22.60 -27.64
C THR A 774 -32.67 21.24 -26.95
N ASP A 775 -31.72 20.41 -27.35
CA ASP A 775 -31.36 19.15 -26.67
C ASP A 775 -29.83 18.99 -26.62
N THR A 776 -29.33 18.19 -25.68
CA THR A 776 -27.89 17.98 -25.43
C THR A 776 -27.61 16.57 -24.92
N GLY A 777 -26.68 15.87 -25.57
CA GLY A 777 -26.21 14.54 -25.15
C GLY A 777 -24.70 14.51 -24.95
N ASN A 778 -24.22 13.47 -24.27
CA ASN A 778 -22.80 13.33 -23.97
C ASN A 778 -22.06 12.75 -25.18
N ILE A 779 -20.76 13.05 -25.23
CA ILE A 779 -19.78 12.35 -26.05
C ILE A 779 -18.67 11.95 -25.10
N THR A 780 -18.33 10.67 -25.08
CA THR A 780 -17.16 10.15 -24.36
C THR A 780 -16.12 9.77 -25.39
N VAL A 781 -14.90 10.29 -25.22
CA VAL A 781 -13.73 9.89 -26.00
C VAL A 781 -12.63 9.42 -25.08
N GLY A 782 -11.78 8.52 -25.57
CA GLY A 782 -10.61 8.04 -24.84
C GLY A 782 -9.66 7.32 -25.77
N ASP A 783 -8.37 7.43 -25.48
CA ASP A 783 -7.31 6.74 -26.19
C ASP A 783 -6.63 5.69 -25.30
N ALA A 784 -5.91 4.77 -25.94
CA ALA A 784 -4.91 3.96 -25.27
C ALA A 784 -3.66 4.81 -24.98
N ASP A 785 -3.24 5.63 -25.95
CA ASP A 785 -1.97 6.32 -25.90
C ASP A 785 -1.97 7.56 -25.00
N ALA A 786 -0.90 7.67 -24.21
CA ALA A 786 -0.90 8.44 -22.97
C ALA A 786 -0.17 9.78 -23.10
N GLY A 787 -0.62 10.57 -24.08
CA GLY A 787 -0.31 12.00 -24.23
C GLY A 787 -1.32 12.79 -25.09
N ASP A 788 -2.33 12.11 -25.63
CA ASP A 788 -2.92 12.50 -26.91
C ASP A 788 -4.00 13.57 -26.83
N THR A 789 -4.05 14.38 -27.89
CA THR A 789 -4.91 15.56 -27.96
C THR A 789 -6.12 15.26 -28.82
N LEU A 790 -6.97 14.37 -28.29
CA LEU A 790 -8.23 14.00 -28.94
C LEU A 790 -9.04 15.24 -29.33
N THR A 791 -9.56 15.27 -30.56
CA THR A 791 -10.43 16.33 -31.07
C THR A 791 -11.66 15.73 -31.73
N VAL A 792 -12.85 16.11 -31.26
CA VAL A 792 -14.12 15.70 -31.89
C VAL A 792 -14.56 16.70 -32.94
N SER A 793 -15.00 16.18 -34.08
CA SER A 793 -15.66 16.90 -35.17
C SER A 793 -17.02 16.26 -35.50
N SER A 794 -17.88 16.97 -36.22
CA SER A 794 -19.19 16.45 -36.65
C SER A 794 -19.48 16.74 -38.11
N SER A 795 -20.10 15.77 -38.79
CA SER A 795 -20.59 15.92 -40.17
C SER A 795 -22.00 15.36 -40.32
N PHE A 796 -22.82 15.99 -41.17
CA PHE A 796 -24.16 15.51 -41.48
C PHE A 796 -24.10 14.23 -42.34
N ALA A 797 -24.76 13.17 -41.90
CA ALA A 797 -24.79 11.89 -42.59
C ALA A 797 -26.06 11.72 -43.44
N SER A 798 -27.24 11.93 -42.85
CA SER A 798 -28.53 11.70 -43.51
C SER A 798 -29.70 12.35 -42.76
N ASN A 799 -30.85 12.42 -43.44
CA ASN A 799 -32.14 12.63 -42.79
C ASN A 799 -33.17 11.61 -43.32
N SER A 800 -34.21 11.34 -42.52
CA SER A 800 -35.36 10.52 -42.92
C SER A 800 -36.65 10.97 -42.22
N GLY A 801 -37.79 10.37 -42.58
CA GLY A 801 -39.11 10.83 -42.15
C GLY A 801 -39.74 11.79 -43.17
N THR A 802 -40.33 12.89 -42.70
CA THR A 802 -41.00 13.88 -43.57
C THR A 802 -40.04 14.51 -44.59
N THR A 803 -40.54 14.80 -45.80
CA THR A 803 -39.72 15.33 -46.89
C THR A 803 -39.39 16.80 -46.69
N LEU A 804 -38.12 17.09 -46.43
CA LEU A 804 -37.62 18.45 -46.21
C LEU A 804 -37.36 19.21 -47.51
N THR A 805 -37.71 20.50 -47.55
CA THR A 805 -37.13 21.43 -48.53
C THR A 805 -35.66 21.71 -48.19
N ALA A 806 -34.88 22.17 -49.17
CA ALA A 806 -33.49 22.57 -48.97
C ALA A 806 -33.31 23.70 -47.92
N ALA A 807 -34.34 24.52 -47.68
CA ALA A 807 -34.31 25.57 -46.67
C ALA A 807 -34.51 25.00 -45.25
N GLN A 808 -35.50 24.11 -45.06
CA GLN A 808 -35.70 23.40 -43.80
C GLN A 808 -34.47 22.56 -43.46
N LEU A 809 -33.98 21.72 -44.39
CA LEU A 809 -32.79 20.90 -44.15
C LEU A 809 -31.56 21.74 -43.80
N ALA A 810 -31.35 22.90 -44.41
CA ALA A 810 -30.25 23.80 -44.03
C ALA A 810 -30.40 24.39 -42.62
N ALA A 811 -31.62 24.76 -42.22
CA ALA A 811 -31.91 25.28 -40.89
C ALA A 811 -31.78 24.21 -39.79
N LEU A 812 -32.32 23.01 -40.03
CA LEU A 812 -32.20 21.86 -39.14
C LEU A 812 -30.74 21.42 -39.00
N ASN A 813 -30.04 21.20 -40.12
CA ASN A 813 -28.65 20.74 -40.12
C ASN A 813 -27.72 21.72 -39.37
N GLY A 814 -27.89 23.03 -39.61
CA GLY A 814 -27.11 24.08 -38.94
C GLY A 814 -27.36 24.24 -37.44
N GLY A 815 -28.29 23.47 -36.86
CA GLY A 815 -28.56 23.47 -35.43
C GLY A 815 -27.67 22.54 -34.59
N PHE A 816 -26.89 21.64 -35.22
CA PHE A 816 -26.05 20.66 -34.52
C PHE A 816 -24.59 21.12 -34.39
N ASN A 817 -23.99 20.84 -33.24
CA ASN A 817 -22.57 21.04 -32.96
C ASN A 817 -22.06 19.97 -31.97
N ALA A 818 -20.83 19.48 -32.15
CA ALA A 818 -20.20 18.47 -31.29
C ALA A 818 -18.86 18.95 -30.71
N THR A 819 -18.50 18.41 -29.55
CA THR A 819 -17.25 18.66 -28.81
C THR A 819 -16.82 17.40 -28.06
N ASN A 820 -15.58 17.35 -27.57
CA ASN A 820 -15.02 16.22 -26.82
C ASN A 820 -15.83 15.78 -25.58
N THR A 821 -16.73 16.61 -25.08
CA THR A 821 -17.52 16.35 -23.86
C THR A 821 -19.02 16.19 -24.13
N GLY A 822 -19.49 16.38 -25.36
CA GLY A 822 -20.92 16.42 -25.68
C GLY A 822 -21.27 17.14 -26.97
N TRP A 823 -22.51 16.93 -27.40
CA TRP A 823 -23.12 17.63 -28.52
C TRP A 823 -24.28 18.51 -28.05
N THR A 824 -24.64 19.49 -28.87
CA THR A 824 -25.78 20.36 -28.69
C THR A 824 -26.58 20.45 -29.99
N PHE A 825 -27.87 20.17 -29.93
CA PHE A 825 -28.81 20.48 -31.00
C PHE A 825 -29.63 21.71 -30.59
N THR A 826 -29.77 22.71 -31.46
CA THR A 826 -30.64 23.87 -31.21
C THR A 826 -31.20 24.42 -32.52
N VAL A 827 -32.52 24.50 -32.59
CA VAL A 827 -33.25 24.95 -33.78
C VAL A 827 -34.40 25.88 -33.38
N ALA A 828 -34.79 26.80 -34.26
CA ALA A 828 -35.97 27.63 -34.03
C ALA A 828 -37.25 26.79 -34.15
N ASN A 829 -38.20 26.93 -33.22
CA ASN A 829 -39.50 26.26 -33.27
C ASN A 829 -40.24 26.59 -34.58
N SER A 830 -40.19 27.87 -34.99
CA SER A 830 -40.73 28.34 -36.27
C SER A 830 -40.05 27.75 -37.53
N ALA A 831 -39.08 26.84 -37.38
CA ALA A 831 -38.48 26.08 -38.49
C ALA A 831 -38.93 24.61 -38.53
N VAL A 832 -39.68 24.14 -37.53
CA VAL A 832 -40.28 22.78 -37.48
C VAL A 832 -41.79 22.77 -37.73
N GLN A 833 -42.49 23.91 -37.58
CA GLN A 833 -43.95 24.04 -37.73
C GLN A 833 -44.46 23.82 -39.15
N PHE A 834 -44.45 22.56 -39.52
CA PHE A 834 -44.97 21.94 -40.75
C PHE A 834 -45.19 20.43 -40.56
N LEU A 835 -44.99 19.92 -39.33
CA LEU A 835 -44.91 18.52 -38.95
C LEU A 835 -46.10 18.15 -38.06
N GLY A 836 -47.19 17.68 -38.67
CA GLY A 836 -48.39 17.31 -37.93
C GLY A 836 -48.17 16.17 -36.94
N ALA A 837 -49.13 15.95 -36.03
CA ALA A 837 -48.96 15.01 -34.92
C ALA A 837 -48.60 13.58 -35.36
N GLY A 838 -47.43 13.12 -34.93
CA GLY A 838 -46.90 11.79 -35.27
C GLY A 838 -46.06 11.74 -36.54
N GLU A 839 -45.88 12.87 -37.24
CA GLU A 839 -44.74 13.04 -38.13
C GLU A 839 -43.44 13.14 -37.31
N ILE A 840 -42.36 12.62 -37.86
CA ILE A 840 -41.02 12.69 -37.25
C ILE A 840 -40.03 13.01 -38.36
N VAL A 841 -39.09 13.92 -38.08
CA VAL A 841 -37.89 14.14 -38.88
C VAL A 841 -36.70 13.64 -38.08
N THR A 842 -36.09 12.57 -38.56
CA THR A 842 -34.86 12.00 -37.99
C THR A 842 -33.66 12.56 -38.73
N LEU A 843 -32.72 13.18 -38.01
CA LEU A 843 -31.43 13.66 -38.52
C LEU A 843 -30.33 12.76 -37.96
N THR A 844 -29.36 12.35 -38.77
CA THR A 844 -28.21 11.57 -38.33
C THR A 844 -26.91 12.32 -38.63
N TYR A 845 -26.07 12.46 -37.60
CA TYR A 845 -24.78 13.10 -37.66
C TYR A 845 -23.69 12.07 -37.34
N ASN A 846 -22.64 12.02 -38.15
CA ASN A 846 -21.42 11.31 -37.80
C ASN A 846 -20.59 12.22 -36.89
N VAL A 847 -20.27 11.75 -35.68
CA VAL A 847 -19.30 12.39 -34.79
C VAL A 847 -18.00 11.61 -34.84
N THR A 848 -16.90 12.29 -35.16
CA THR A 848 -15.60 11.67 -35.43
C THR A 848 -14.57 12.23 -34.47
N VAL A 849 -13.94 11.35 -33.70
CA VAL A 849 -12.73 11.68 -32.91
C VAL A 849 -11.48 11.47 -33.77
N ASP A 850 -10.51 12.34 -33.59
CA ASP A 850 -9.20 12.38 -34.24
C ASP A 850 -8.14 12.54 -33.13
N ASP A 851 -7.09 11.71 -33.14
CA ASP A 851 -6.03 11.65 -32.12
C ASP A 851 -5.07 12.87 -32.12
N ASN A 852 -4.93 13.50 -33.29
CA ASN A 852 -3.97 14.55 -33.65
C ASN A 852 -2.48 14.11 -33.66
N THR A 853 -2.19 12.82 -33.89
CA THR A 853 -0.82 12.25 -33.82
C THR A 853 0.11 12.68 -34.95
N GLY A 854 -0.40 13.02 -36.14
CA GLY A 854 0.33 13.92 -37.07
C GLY A 854 0.04 13.78 -38.55
N ALA A 855 0.56 12.71 -39.18
CA ALA A 855 0.51 12.51 -40.64
C ALA A 855 -0.46 11.41 -41.08
N SER A 856 -0.91 10.58 -40.13
CA SER A 856 -1.69 9.36 -40.35
C SER A 856 -2.95 9.27 -39.47
N ASN A 857 -3.27 10.33 -38.69
CA ASN A 857 -4.24 10.38 -37.59
C ASN A 857 -5.31 9.28 -37.64
N ALA A 858 -5.31 8.42 -36.64
CA ALA A 858 -6.38 7.46 -36.45
C ALA A 858 -7.66 8.19 -36.05
N THR A 859 -8.78 7.65 -36.54
CA THR A 859 -10.10 8.23 -36.32
C THR A 859 -11.12 7.14 -36.05
N ALA A 860 -11.97 7.36 -35.06
CA ALA A 860 -13.20 6.59 -34.88
C ALA A 860 -14.41 7.49 -35.09
N THR A 861 -15.52 6.88 -35.51
CA THR A 861 -16.77 7.59 -35.78
C THR A 861 -17.93 6.84 -35.16
N ASP A 862 -18.74 7.55 -34.40
CA ASP A 862 -20.05 7.11 -33.92
C ASP A 862 -21.16 7.97 -34.55
N GLN A 863 -22.42 7.61 -34.35
CA GLN A 863 -23.56 8.34 -34.90
C GLN A 863 -24.45 8.93 -33.80
N VAL A 864 -24.83 10.19 -33.97
CA VAL A 864 -25.85 10.86 -33.15
C VAL A 864 -27.12 11.02 -33.97
N THR A 865 -28.22 10.48 -33.47
CA THR A 865 -29.55 10.57 -34.08
C THR A 865 -30.40 11.57 -33.32
N ILE A 866 -30.87 12.62 -33.99
CA ILE A 866 -31.82 13.60 -33.43
C ILE A 866 -33.19 13.36 -34.04
N ASN A 867 -34.18 13.00 -33.21
CA ASN A 867 -35.58 12.88 -33.62
C ASN A 867 -36.35 14.16 -33.30
N ILE A 868 -36.85 14.85 -34.32
CA ILE A 868 -37.76 15.98 -34.19
C ILE A 868 -39.19 15.44 -34.34
N ASN A 869 -39.98 15.48 -33.27
CA ASN A 869 -41.36 14.97 -33.26
C ASN A 869 -42.36 16.11 -33.50
N GLY A 870 -43.24 15.93 -34.48
CA GLY A 870 -44.29 16.87 -34.85
C GLY A 870 -45.48 16.92 -33.89
N VAL A 871 -46.16 18.07 -33.86
CA VAL A 871 -47.36 18.36 -33.06
C VAL A 871 -48.42 18.97 -33.98
N ASN A 872 -49.69 18.64 -33.75
CA ASN A 872 -50.82 19.15 -34.54
C ASN A 872 -51.08 20.62 -34.22
N ASP A 873 -50.91 21.50 -35.21
CA ASP A 873 -51.29 22.90 -35.10
C ASP A 873 -52.82 23.10 -35.27
N GLN A 874 -53.38 24.29 -35.02
CA GLN A 874 -54.84 24.49 -35.18
C GLN A 874 -55.21 25.00 -36.60
N PRO A 875 -56.12 24.33 -37.33
CA PRO A 875 -56.57 24.81 -38.64
C PRO A 875 -57.26 26.17 -38.52
N ASN A 876 -56.78 27.18 -39.23
CA ASN A 876 -57.27 28.56 -39.17
C ASN A 876 -58.47 28.76 -40.13
N LEU A 877 -59.66 29.05 -39.60
CA LEU A 877 -60.90 29.28 -40.36
C LEU A 877 -61.29 30.78 -40.39
N ILE A 878 -61.25 31.38 -41.58
CA ILE A 878 -61.61 32.79 -41.77
C ILE A 878 -62.93 32.90 -42.54
N LEU A 879 -64.00 33.35 -41.87
CA LEU A 879 -65.23 33.80 -42.54
C LEU A 879 -65.05 35.23 -43.08
N ASN A 880 -65.05 35.39 -44.40
CA ASN A 880 -65.01 36.72 -45.03
C ASN A 880 -66.40 37.40 -45.03
N SER A 881 -67.47 36.59 -44.91
CA SER A 881 -68.86 37.04 -44.71
C SER A 881 -69.54 36.15 -43.66
N ALA A 882 -69.77 36.65 -42.44
CA ALA A 882 -70.40 35.88 -41.35
C ALA A 882 -71.96 35.91 -41.35
N SER A 883 -72.60 36.49 -42.36
CA SER A 883 -74.05 36.58 -42.40
C SER A 883 -74.65 36.65 -43.81
N GLY A 884 -75.86 36.12 -43.96
CA GLY A 884 -76.70 36.24 -45.14
C GLY A 884 -78.15 36.59 -44.78
N SER A 885 -78.92 37.02 -45.77
CA SER A 885 -80.36 37.21 -45.60
C SER A 885 -81.11 36.93 -46.90
N VAL A 886 -82.32 36.39 -46.78
CA VAL A 886 -83.28 36.21 -47.86
C VAL A 886 -84.62 36.80 -47.47
N THR A 887 -85.40 37.25 -48.44
CA THR A 887 -86.77 37.73 -48.21
C THR A 887 -87.71 36.89 -49.03
N GLU A 888 -88.83 36.51 -48.42
CA GLU A 888 -89.92 35.78 -49.06
C GLU A 888 -90.40 36.44 -50.36
N ASP A 889 -90.88 35.61 -51.29
CA ASP A 889 -91.37 35.96 -52.64
C ASP A 889 -90.33 36.61 -53.58
N THR A 890 -89.09 36.86 -53.15
CA THR A 890 -88.04 37.45 -54.01
C THR A 890 -87.42 36.46 -55.01
N GLY A 891 -87.66 35.15 -54.85
CA GLY A 891 -87.12 34.10 -55.73
C GLY A 891 -87.63 32.70 -55.35
N ASN A 892 -87.29 31.68 -56.15
CA ASN A 892 -87.54 30.29 -55.79
C ASN A 892 -86.54 29.34 -56.47
N PRO A 893 -85.61 28.70 -55.73
CA PRO A 893 -85.37 28.87 -54.29
C PRO A 893 -84.92 30.30 -53.94
N LEU A 894 -85.08 30.65 -52.68
CA LEU A 894 -84.46 31.82 -52.05
C LEU A 894 -83.02 31.45 -51.70
N THR A 895 -82.04 32.28 -52.07
CA THR A 895 -80.62 31.98 -51.86
C THR A 895 -79.82 33.14 -51.28
N ALA A 896 -78.81 32.81 -50.47
CA ALA A 896 -77.78 33.72 -49.97
C ALA A 896 -76.46 32.95 -49.84
N SER A 897 -75.31 33.61 -49.98
CA SER A 897 -74.00 32.96 -49.87
C SER A 897 -72.90 33.93 -49.42
N GLY A 898 -71.76 33.38 -49.01
CA GLY A 898 -70.59 34.13 -48.57
C GLY A 898 -69.31 33.31 -48.67
N SER A 899 -68.16 33.97 -48.75
CA SER A 899 -66.87 33.31 -48.86
C SER A 899 -66.21 33.06 -47.49
N LEU A 900 -65.39 32.02 -47.45
CA LEU A 900 -64.51 31.68 -46.35
C LEU A 900 -63.17 31.19 -46.89
N SER A 901 -62.20 31.00 -46.01
CA SER A 901 -60.95 30.31 -46.35
C SER A 901 -60.44 29.54 -45.14
N ILE A 902 -59.88 28.36 -45.39
CA ILE A 902 -59.20 27.52 -44.39
C ILE A 902 -57.73 27.35 -44.78
N SER A 903 -56.85 27.31 -43.78
CA SER A 903 -55.42 27.06 -43.97
C SER A 903 -54.85 26.38 -42.72
N ASP A 904 -53.94 25.45 -42.93
CA ASP A 904 -53.08 24.93 -41.87
C ASP A 904 -51.64 25.40 -42.07
N VAL A 905 -50.82 25.24 -41.03
CA VAL A 905 -49.36 25.33 -41.14
C VAL A 905 -48.74 23.94 -41.35
N ASP A 906 -49.39 22.89 -40.84
CA ASP A 906 -49.00 21.50 -41.06
C ASP A 906 -49.12 21.10 -42.53
N GLN A 907 -48.03 20.57 -43.09
CA GLN A 907 -47.88 20.48 -44.55
C GLN A 907 -48.67 19.34 -45.20
N ASN A 908 -48.98 18.29 -44.42
CA ASN A 908 -49.58 17.06 -44.90
C ASN A 908 -51.05 16.88 -44.43
N ASP A 909 -51.58 17.85 -43.69
CA ASP A 909 -52.90 17.81 -43.08
C ASP A 909 -54.01 18.04 -44.12
N ASN A 910 -55.17 17.41 -43.88
CA ASN A 910 -56.22 17.26 -44.89
C ASN A 910 -57.51 17.97 -44.47
N LEU A 911 -57.42 19.30 -44.49
CA LEU A 911 -58.46 20.24 -44.10
C LEU A 911 -59.84 19.88 -44.68
N SER A 912 -60.78 19.65 -43.78
CA SER A 912 -62.18 19.35 -44.07
C SER A 912 -63.10 20.40 -43.43
N VAL A 913 -64.26 20.64 -44.05
CA VAL A 913 -65.29 21.55 -43.53
C VAL A 913 -66.55 20.76 -43.23
N SER A 914 -67.14 21.03 -42.05
CA SER A 914 -68.46 20.52 -41.68
C SER A 914 -69.33 21.66 -41.15
N VAL A 915 -70.65 21.45 -41.14
CA VAL A 915 -71.62 22.42 -40.64
C VAL A 915 -72.54 21.78 -39.61
N SER A 916 -72.89 22.55 -38.58
CA SER A 916 -73.91 22.16 -37.60
C SER A 916 -74.83 23.34 -37.30
N ASN A 917 -76.14 23.09 -37.16
CA ASN A 917 -77.08 24.14 -36.79
C ASN A 917 -77.12 24.34 -35.27
N VAL A 918 -77.04 25.60 -34.85
CA VAL A 918 -76.95 26.03 -33.46
C VAL A 918 -78.30 26.53 -32.94
N SER A 919 -79.02 27.30 -33.75
CA SER A 919 -80.33 27.86 -33.37
C SER A 919 -81.24 28.09 -34.57
N GLN A 920 -82.55 28.12 -34.29
CA GLN A 920 -83.59 28.65 -35.18
C GLN A 920 -84.54 29.51 -34.32
N VAL A 921 -84.62 30.82 -34.59
CA VAL A 921 -85.41 31.77 -33.80
C VAL A 921 -86.40 32.50 -34.70
N ARG A 922 -87.70 32.23 -34.52
CA ARG A 922 -88.79 33.00 -35.15
C ARG A 922 -89.13 34.22 -34.29
N SER A 923 -89.09 35.42 -34.87
CA SER A 923 -89.68 36.62 -34.25
C SER A 923 -91.21 36.59 -34.38
N GLY A 924 -91.93 37.20 -33.43
CA GLY A 924 -93.40 37.08 -33.30
C GLY A 924 -93.88 36.04 -32.28
N GLY A 925 -93.04 35.07 -31.91
CA GLY A 925 -93.28 34.15 -30.78
C GLY A 925 -94.01 32.85 -31.11
N GLY A 926 -94.31 32.60 -32.39
CA GLY A 926 -94.78 31.28 -32.85
C GLY A 926 -93.66 30.23 -32.85
N THR A 927 -93.96 29.00 -32.44
CA THR A 927 -93.02 27.87 -32.50
C THR A 927 -92.93 27.31 -33.92
N LEU A 928 -91.71 27.11 -34.44
CA LEU A 928 -91.49 26.34 -35.67
C LEU A 928 -91.81 24.85 -35.45
N THR A 929 -92.44 24.21 -36.43
CA THR A 929 -92.64 22.75 -36.42
C THR A 929 -91.34 22.02 -36.75
N ALA A 930 -91.22 20.74 -36.34
CA ALA A 930 -90.07 19.92 -36.68
C ALA A 930 -89.83 19.80 -38.20
N THR A 931 -90.90 19.80 -39.01
CA THR A 931 -90.82 19.80 -40.48
C THR A 931 -90.24 21.11 -41.01
N GLN A 932 -90.72 22.26 -40.53
CA GLN A 932 -90.15 23.57 -40.88
C GLN A 932 -88.69 23.66 -40.47
N ILE A 933 -88.34 23.30 -39.22
CA ILE A 933 -86.95 23.31 -38.74
C ILE A 933 -86.07 22.46 -39.69
N ALA A 934 -86.46 21.22 -40.00
CA ALA A 934 -85.71 20.37 -40.90
C ALA A 934 -85.58 20.94 -42.32
N GLN A 935 -86.60 21.60 -42.87
CA GLN A 935 -86.53 22.24 -44.19
C GLN A 935 -85.62 23.48 -44.19
N LEU A 936 -85.70 24.30 -43.14
CA LEU A 936 -84.90 25.52 -43.01
C LEU A 936 -83.43 25.21 -42.72
N THR A 937 -83.11 24.18 -41.93
CA THR A 937 -81.71 23.85 -41.59
C THR A 937 -81.00 23.01 -42.65
N GLN A 938 -81.71 22.18 -43.43
CA GLN A 938 -81.13 21.48 -44.59
C GLN A 938 -80.75 22.42 -45.75
N GLY A 939 -81.19 23.67 -45.72
CA GLY A 939 -80.84 24.66 -46.75
C GLY A 939 -79.41 25.18 -46.68
N PHE A 940 -78.65 24.91 -45.61
CA PHE A 940 -77.30 25.44 -45.40
C PHE A 940 -76.20 24.40 -45.67
N SER A 941 -75.16 24.82 -46.38
CA SER A 941 -73.95 24.02 -46.65
C SER A 941 -72.71 24.90 -46.68
N ALA A 942 -71.54 24.34 -46.37
CA ALA A 942 -70.26 25.01 -46.57
C ALA A 942 -69.20 24.04 -47.11
N ASP A 943 -68.25 24.58 -47.88
CA ASP A 943 -67.02 23.94 -48.32
C ASP A 943 -65.80 24.79 -47.90
N SER A 944 -64.60 24.50 -48.40
CA SER A 944 -63.35 25.18 -48.04
C SER A 944 -63.19 26.62 -48.59
N ASN A 945 -64.16 27.12 -49.38
CA ASN A 945 -64.11 28.44 -50.05
C ASN A 945 -65.37 29.28 -49.80
N SER A 946 -66.49 28.63 -49.49
CA SER A 946 -67.80 29.28 -49.43
C SER A 946 -68.79 28.57 -48.50
N TRP A 947 -69.76 29.33 -48.01
CA TRP A 947 -71.04 28.81 -47.54
C TRP A 947 -72.17 29.29 -48.45
N ASP A 948 -73.18 28.44 -48.59
CA ASP A 948 -74.40 28.67 -49.35
C ASP A 948 -75.62 28.37 -48.48
N TYR A 949 -76.67 29.16 -48.70
CA TYR A 949 -78.01 28.93 -48.19
C TYR A 949 -79.01 28.89 -49.35
N SER A 950 -79.88 27.88 -49.37
CA SER A 950 -80.90 27.68 -50.41
C SER A 950 -82.15 27.04 -49.81
N VAL A 951 -83.30 27.73 -49.90
CA VAL A 951 -84.58 27.25 -49.35
C VAL A 951 -85.71 27.45 -50.38
N PRO A 952 -86.63 26.48 -50.59
CA PRO A 952 -87.80 26.68 -51.44
C PRO A 952 -88.70 27.79 -50.88
N ASN A 953 -89.21 28.69 -51.71
CA ASN A 953 -90.07 29.79 -51.24
C ASN A 953 -91.30 29.25 -50.49
N SER A 954 -91.89 28.16 -50.99
CA SER A 954 -93.03 27.47 -50.36
C SER A 954 -92.76 26.89 -48.96
N ALA A 955 -91.50 26.87 -48.50
CA ALA A 955 -91.15 26.48 -47.13
C ALA A 955 -91.18 27.66 -46.14
N VAL A 956 -91.30 28.92 -46.61
CA VAL A 956 -91.32 30.13 -45.75
C VAL A 956 -92.66 30.87 -45.70
N GLN A 957 -93.68 30.45 -46.49
CA GLN A 957 -95.04 31.05 -46.62
C GLN A 957 -95.92 30.87 -45.37
N PHE A 958 -95.38 31.24 -44.22
CA PHE A 958 -96.00 31.18 -42.90
C PHE A 958 -95.56 32.35 -42.00
N LEU A 959 -94.77 33.30 -42.54
CA LEU A 959 -94.19 34.45 -41.86
C LEU A 959 -94.91 35.72 -42.33
N ASP A 960 -95.67 36.34 -41.45
CA ASP A 960 -96.37 37.60 -41.76
C ASP A 960 -95.34 38.74 -41.98
N SER A 961 -95.75 39.84 -42.60
CA SER A 961 -94.86 40.97 -42.90
C SER A 961 -94.21 41.57 -41.65
N GLY A 962 -92.88 41.49 -41.59
CA GLY A 962 -92.09 41.95 -40.44
C GLY A 962 -91.79 40.86 -39.40
N GLU A 963 -92.31 39.63 -39.56
CA GLU A 963 -91.70 38.47 -38.92
C GLU A 963 -90.42 38.02 -39.65
N THR A 964 -89.59 37.31 -38.91
CA THR A 964 -88.32 36.76 -39.40
C THR A 964 -88.04 35.38 -38.81
N VAL A 965 -87.23 34.59 -39.49
CA VAL A 965 -86.52 33.44 -38.88
C VAL A 965 -85.02 33.67 -38.99
N THR A 966 -84.36 33.79 -37.85
CA THR A 966 -82.89 33.79 -37.75
C THR A 966 -82.42 32.35 -37.54
N LEU A 967 -81.56 31.87 -38.43
CA LEU A 967 -80.86 30.59 -38.32
C LEU A 967 -79.39 30.86 -38.01
N THR A 968 -78.82 30.14 -37.05
CA THR A 968 -77.37 30.21 -36.74
C THR A 968 -76.74 28.86 -37.02
N PHE A 969 -75.62 28.85 -37.74
CA PHE A 969 -74.84 27.66 -38.06
C PHE A 969 -73.40 27.86 -37.62
N ASN A 970 -72.80 26.83 -37.03
CA ASN A 970 -71.35 26.72 -36.91
C ASN A 970 -70.83 26.15 -38.23
N VAL A 971 -69.85 26.83 -38.82
CA VAL A 971 -68.94 26.25 -39.82
C VAL A 971 -67.69 25.82 -39.06
N ILE A 972 -67.26 24.59 -39.27
CA ILE A 972 -66.19 23.94 -38.50
C ILE A 972 -65.13 23.44 -39.47
N ALA A 973 -63.90 23.94 -39.34
CA ALA A 973 -62.72 23.38 -40.00
C ALA A 973 -62.10 22.27 -39.12
N ASN A 974 -61.56 21.22 -39.73
CA ASN A 974 -60.91 20.10 -39.05
C ASN A 974 -59.75 19.58 -39.92
N ASP A 975 -58.55 19.51 -39.36
CA ASP A 975 -57.30 19.03 -39.97
C ASP A 975 -57.33 17.54 -40.42
N ASN A 976 -58.16 16.75 -39.75
CA ASN A 976 -58.28 15.30 -39.85
C ASN A 976 -57.06 14.48 -39.36
N SER A 977 -56.28 15.00 -38.41
CA SER A 977 -55.03 14.40 -37.92
C SER A 977 -55.21 13.32 -36.82
N GLY A 978 -56.03 12.33 -37.19
CA GLY A 978 -56.23 11.04 -36.51
C GLY A 978 -56.83 11.11 -35.10
N ALA A 979 -55.95 11.31 -34.11
CA ALA A 979 -56.30 11.35 -32.68
C ALA A 979 -55.95 12.70 -32.03
N ALA A 980 -55.22 13.56 -32.74
CA ALA A 980 -54.82 14.88 -32.30
C ALA A 980 -55.79 15.99 -32.79
N ASN A 981 -56.77 15.65 -33.65
CA ASN A 981 -57.53 16.62 -34.44
C ASN A 981 -57.96 17.86 -33.65
N ALA A 982 -57.48 19.01 -34.09
CA ALA A 982 -58.01 20.30 -33.71
C ALA A 982 -59.19 20.68 -34.61
N THR A 983 -59.93 21.69 -34.16
CA THR A 983 -61.00 22.32 -34.95
C THR A 983 -61.06 23.79 -34.66
N ASP A 984 -61.20 24.61 -35.69
CA ASP A 984 -61.66 25.99 -35.55
C ASP A 984 -63.13 26.08 -35.96
N THR A 985 -63.88 26.98 -35.32
CA THR A 985 -65.34 27.03 -35.40
C THR A 985 -65.83 28.47 -35.40
N GLU A 986 -66.35 28.88 -36.55
CA GLU A 986 -66.89 30.22 -36.77
C GLU A 986 -68.37 30.20 -37.11
N THR A 987 -69.05 31.33 -36.89
CA THR A 987 -70.53 31.37 -36.94
C THR A 987 -71.10 32.12 -38.13
N VAL A 988 -72.02 31.47 -38.86
CA VAL A 988 -72.80 32.09 -39.94
C VAL A 988 -74.25 32.27 -39.50
N THR A 989 -74.79 33.48 -39.69
CA THR A 989 -76.19 33.79 -39.39
C THR A 989 -76.99 34.09 -40.66
N ILE A 990 -78.07 33.35 -40.90
CA ILE A 990 -79.01 33.57 -42.00
C ILE A 990 -80.30 34.17 -41.45
N VAL A 991 -80.76 35.29 -42.01
CA VAL A 991 -82.06 35.92 -41.66
C VAL A 991 -83.04 35.80 -42.81
N ILE A 992 -84.13 35.06 -42.60
CA ILE A 992 -85.29 34.99 -43.49
C ILE A 992 -86.29 36.06 -43.06
N ASN A 993 -86.77 36.90 -43.99
CA ASN A 993 -87.78 37.93 -43.74
C ASN A 993 -89.12 37.58 -44.44
N GLY A 994 -90.24 37.68 -43.72
CA GLY A 994 -91.59 37.35 -44.23
C GLY A 994 -92.33 38.50 -44.91
N VAL A 995 -93.41 38.18 -45.65
CA VAL A 995 -94.29 39.13 -46.34
C VAL A 995 -95.77 38.70 -46.29
N ASP A 996 -96.72 39.63 -46.43
CA ASP A 996 -98.16 39.33 -46.31
C ASP A 996 -98.76 38.66 -47.56
N GLU A 997 -99.39 37.49 -47.38
CA GLU A 997 -100.12 36.74 -48.41
C GLU A 997 -101.42 37.42 -48.90
N PRO A 998 -101.76 37.40 -50.21
CA PRO A 998 -102.96 38.06 -50.75
C PRO A 998 -104.28 37.30 -50.49
N THR A 999 -105.29 38.02 -50.00
CA THR A 999 -106.61 37.46 -49.62
C THR A 999 -107.52 37.01 -50.78
N ALA A 1000 -108.21 35.87 -50.60
CA ALA A 1000 -109.11 35.24 -51.58
C ALA A 1000 -110.59 35.70 -51.52
N ILE A 1001 -111.31 35.56 -52.65
CA ILE A 1001 -112.72 36.01 -52.86
C ILE A 1001 -113.53 35.06 -53.79
N GLY A 1002 -114.87 35.13 -53.73
CA GLY A 1002 -115.82 34.35 -54.56
C GLY A 1002 -117.16 35.06 -54.88
N THR A 1003 -118.16 34.31 -55.36
CA THR A 1003 -119.45 34.83 -55.89
C THR A 1003 -120.67 34.08 -55.32
N VAL A 1004 -121.82 34.76 -55.17
CA VAL A 1004 -123.11 34.16 -54.79
C VAL A 1004 -124.22 34.57 -55.76
N SER A 1005 -125.00 33.64 -56.32
CA SER A 1005 -126.05 33.95 -57.33
C SER A 1005 -127.29 33.04 -57.24
N GLY A 1006 -128.39 33.37 -57.93
CA GLY A 1006 -129.61 32.54 -57.95
C GLY A 1006 -130.76 33.09 -58.80
N THR A 1007 -131.93 32.43 -58.73
CA THR A 1007 -133.11 32.71 -59.57
C THR A 1007 -134.46 32.60 -58.83
N LEU A 1008 -135.47 33.40 -59.25
CA LEU A 1008 -136.85 33.40 -58.75
C LEU A 1008 -137.85 33.43 -59.91
N PHE A 1009 -138.98 32.72 -59.81
CA PHE A 1009 -139.95 32.56 -60.91
C PHE A 1009 -141.39 32.27 -60.44
N LEU A 1010 -142.34 32.43 -61.35
CA LEU A 1010 -143.74 32.03 -61.21
C LEU A 1010 -143.91 30.59 -61.73
N ASP A 1011 -144.51 29.73 -60.91
CA ASP A 1011 -144.65 28.28 -61.12
C ASP A 1011 -146.15 28.03 -61.43
N GLU A 1012 -146.52 27.98 -62.72
CA GLU A 1012 -147.91 28.25 -63.17
C GLU A 1012 -148.67 27.02 -63.71
N ALA A 1013 -149.72 26.61 -62.99
CA ALA A 1013 -150.53 25.44 -63.32
C ALA A 1013 -151.77 25.75 -64.20
N THR A 1014 -151.61 25.85 -65.52
CA THR A 1014 -152.73 26.12 -66.44
C THR A 1014 -153.63 24.89 -66.70
N ASN A 1015 -154.58 24.66 -65.79
CA ASN A 1015 -155.69 23.67 -65.83
C ASN A 1015 -155.29 22.19 -65.62
N PRO A 1016 -155.75 21.51 -64.53
CA PRO A 1016 -155.31 20.16 -64.15
C PRO A 1016 -155.74 19.00 -65.06
N ASP A 1017 -156.64 19.20 -66.03
CA ASP A 1017 -157.22 18.12 -66.87
C ASP A 1017 -156.47 17.87 -68.21
N ARG A 1018 -155.16 18.18 -68.32
CA ARG A 1018 -154.34 17.80 -69.48
C ARG A 1018 -153.19 16.86 -69.10
N ALA A 1019 -153.11 15.73 -69.80
CA ALA A 1019 -152.10 14.71 -69.54
C ALA A 1019 -150.73 15.05 -70.14
N ILE A 1020 -149.70 14.98 -69.30
CA ILE A 1020 -148.29 14.61 -69.56
C ILE A 1020 -147.73 14.98 -70.96
N GLY A 1021 -146.86 15.99 -71.01
CA GLY A 1021 -145.99 16.26 -72.16
C GLY A 1021 -146.11 17.63 -72.83
N VAL A 1022 -146.53 18.67 -72.09
CA VAL A 1022 -146.57 20.07 -72.56
C VAL A 1022 -146.24 21.00 -71.41
N ASP A 1023 -145.45 22.04 -71.69
CA ASP A 1023 -145.07 23.12 -70.77
C ASP A 1023 -146.20 24.16 -70.61
N PRO A 1024 -146.32 24.87 -69.46
CA PRO A 1024 -145.60 24.64 -68.19
C PRO A 1024 -146.18 23.49 -67.36
N ILE A 1025 -145.36 22.91 -66.47
CA ILE A 1025 -145.79 21.89 -65.48
C ILE A 1025 -145.32 22.23 -64.07
N PHE A 1026 -146.26 22.27 -63.11
CA PHE A 1026 -145.98 22.66 -61.72
C PHE A 1026 -145.03 21.65 -61.03
N ASN A 1027 -143.74 22.00 -60.90
CA ASN A 1027 -142.70 21.04 -60.48
C ASN A 1027 -141.56 21.61 -59.63
N PHE A 1028 -141.56 22.91 -59.31
CA PHE A 1028 -140.51 23.62 -58.56
C PHE A 1028 -139.13 23.75 -59.23
N GLN A 1029 -139.04 23.59 -60.56
CA GLN A 1029 -137.93 24.03 -61.42
C GLN A 1029 -138.46 25.06 -62.42
N LYS A 1030 -137.59 25.90 -62.98
CA LYS A 1030 -138.01 26.93 -63.94
C LYS A 1030 -138.02 26.37 -65.36
N ASP A 1031 -139.21 26.07 -65.88
CA ASP A 1031 -139.38 25.43 -67.19
C ASP A 1031 -139.66 26.42 -68.35
N ALA A 1032 -139.77 25.90 -69.59
CA ALA A 1032 -139.65 26.67 -70.84
C ALA A 1032 -140.95 27.37 -71.27
N GLY A 1033 -141.54 28.10 -70.33
CA GLY A 1033 -142.67 29.03 -70.51
C GLY A 1033 -142.87 29.97 -69.32
N GLU A 1034 -142.15 29.72 -68.22
CA GLU A 1034 -142.41 30.36 -66.93
C GLU A 1034 -141.76 31.73 -66.78
N SER A 1035 -142.55 32.67 -66.25
CA SER A 1035 -142.13 34.05 -66.09
C SER A 1035 -141.19 34.23 -64.90
N GLY A 1036 -140.08 34.94 -65.12
CA GLY A 1036 -139.16 35.33 -64.06
C GLY A 1036 -139.77 36.38 -63.13
N LEU A 1037 -139.55 36.24 -61.83
CA LEU A 1037 -139.98 37.24 -60.84
C LEU A 1037 -138.96 38.39 -60.81
N GLY A 1038 -139.10 39.34 -61.73
CA GLY A 1038 -138.28 40.55 -61.78
C GLY A 1038 -138.68 41.63 -60.78
N GLY A 1039 -137.72 42.45 -60.37
CA GLY A 1039 -137.95 43.56 -59.44
C GLY A 1039 -137.97 43.19 -57.95
N ILE A 1040 -137.78 41.91 -57.59
CA ILE A 1040 -137.70 41.44 -56.21
C ILE A 1040 -136.34 41.81 -55.63
N LYS A 1041 -136.32 42.49 -54.48
CA LYS A 1041 -135.06 42.83 -53.82
C LYS A 1041 -134.51 41.61 -53.07
N VAL A 1042 -133.23 41.32 -53.29
CA VAL A 1042 -132.50 40.23 -52.67
C VAL A 1042 -131.47 40.81 -51.71
N ARG A 1043 -131.37 40.26 -50.50
CA ARG A 1043 -130.41 40.68 -49.47
C ARG A 1043 -129.50 39.52 -49.10
N LEU A 1044 -128.19 39.70 -49.21
CA LEU A 1044 -127.14 38.81 -48.72
C LEU A 1044 -126.60 39.39 -47.41
N VAL A 1045 -126.69 38.64 -46.32
CA VAL A 1045 -126.34 39.08 -44.96
C VAL A 1045 -125.21 38.20 -44.43
N SER A 1046 -124.08 38.77 -44.03
CA SER A 1046 -123.00 38.00 -43.38
C SER A 1046 -123.39 37.55 -41.97
N SER A 1047 -122.69 36.55 -41.44
CA SER A 1047 -122.76 36.19 -40.01
C SER A 1047 -122.40 37.35 -39.06
N THR A 1048 -121.67 38.36 -39.55
CA THR A 1048 -121.32 39.61 -38.83
C THR A 1048 -122.34 40.74 -39.00
N GLY A 1049 -123.38 40.56 -39.81
CA GLY A 1049 -124.46 41.54 -40.02
C GLY A 1049 -124.24 42.56 -41.14
N GLU A 1050 -123.19 42.42 -41.98
CA GLU A 1050 -123.02 43.22 -43.20
C GLU A 1050 -124.12 42.82 -44.20
N VAL A 1051 -124.87 43.80 -44.72
CA VAL A 1051 -125.97 43.57 -45.67
C VAL A 1051 -125.62 44.13 -47.05
N ARG A 1052 -125.44 43.25 -48.03
CA ARG A 1052 -125.40 43.60 -49.46
C ARG A 1052 -126.78 43.38 -50.06
N THR A 1053 -127.22 44.23 -50.99
CA THR A 1053 -128.52 44.05 -51.65
C THR A 1053 -128.45 44.26 -53.16
N THR A 1054 -129.17 43.42 -53.90
CA THR A 1054 -129.38 43.52 -55.35
C THR A 1054 -130.88 43.35 -55.66
N THR A 1055 -131.26 43.38 -56.94
CA THR A 1055 -132.65 43.20 -57.38
C THR A 1055 -132.68 42.20 -58.53
N THR A 1056 -133.72 41.34 -58.58
CA THR A 1056 -133.86 40.36 -59.66
C THR A 1056 -134.08 41.02 -61.02
N THR A 1057 -133.41 40.50 -62.05
CA THR A 1057 -133.67 40.84 -63.46
C THR A 1057 -135.09 40.45 -63.89
N LEU A 1058 -135.57 40.95 -65.02
CA LEU A 1058 -136.87 40.54 -65.60
C LEU A 1058 -136.97 39.02 -65.87
N GLN A 1059 -135.82 38.33 -65.98
CA GLN A 1059 -135.73 36.89 -66.15
C GLN A 1059 -135.70 36.12 -64.80
N GLY A 1060 -135.69 36.84 -63.68
CA GLY A 1060 -135.71 36.33 -62.31
C GLY A 1060 -134.34 36.18 -61.64
N THR A 1061 -133.24 36.57 -62.28
CA THR A 1061 -131.87 36.24 -61.86
C THR A 1061 -131.25 37.31 -60.95
N TYR A 1062 -130.35 36.91 -60.03
CA TYR A 1062 -129.56 37.83 -59.20
C TYR A 1062 -128.11 37.32 -58.98
N SER A 1063 -127.19 38.23 -58.61
CA SER A 1063 -125.80 37.89 -58.27
C SER A 1063 -125.15 38.92 -57.33
N PHE A 1064 -124.17 38.46 -56.55
CA PHE A 1064 -123.26 39.20 -55.68
C PHE A 1064 -121.82 38.74 -55.95
N VAL A 1065 -120.98 39.64 -56.47
CA VAL A 1065 -119.54 39.39 -56.72
C VAL A 1065 -118.67 39.88 -55.56
N ASN A 1066 -117.41 39.42 -55.54
CA ASN A 1066 -116.38 39.81 -54.57
C ASN A 1066 -116.85 39.63 -53.11
N VAL A 1067 -117.41 38.45 -52.83
CA VAL A 1067 -117.83 38.02 -51.49
C VAL A 1067 -116.62 37.33 -50.82
N PRO A 1068 -116.18 37.77 -49.63
CA PRO A 1068 -115.18 37.06 -48.85
C PRO A 1068 -115.60 35.62 -48.49
N SER A 1069 -114.64 34.80 -48.07
CA SER A 1069 -114.93 33.48 -47.50
C SER A 1069 -115.73 33.62 -46.18
N GLY A 1070 -116.73 32.77 -45.98
CA GLY A 1070 -117.62 32.88 -44.81
C GLY A 1070 -119.04 32.37 -45.03
N SER A 1071 -119.86 32.47 -43.99
CA SER A 1071 -121.27 32.05 -43.99
C SER A 1071 -122.19 33.26 -44.14
N TYR A 1072 -123.15 33.16 -45.07
CA TYR A 1072 -124.07 34.23 -45.45
C TYR A 1072 -125.51 33.71 -45.54
N THR A 1073 -126.48 34.54 -45.17
CA THR A 1073 -127.90 34.29 -45.39
C THR A 1073 -128.41 35.09 -46.59
N VAL A 1074 -128.95 34.40 -47.59
CA VAL A 1074 -129.74 35.02 -48.67
C VAL A 1074 -131.18 35.16 -48.19
N SER A 1075 -131.82 36.29 -48.49
CA SER A 1075 -133.23 36.55 -48.14
C SER A 1075 -133.93 37.42 -49.18
N TYR A 1076 -135.25 37.22 -49.32
CA TYR A 1076 -136.07 37.83 -50.37
C TYR A 1076 -137.11 38.79 -49.82
N ASP A 1077 -137.14 40.01 -50.37
CA ASP A 1077 -138.04 41.11 -50.01
C ASP A 1077 -139.31 41.03 -50.90
N VAL A 1078 -140.30 40.26 -50.47
CA VAL A 1078 -141.50 39.92 -51.27
C VAL A 1078 -142.81 40.44 -50.66
N ASP A 1079 -143.62 41.10 -51.48
CA ASP A 1079 -144.94 41.63 -51.10
C ASP A 1079 -146.01 40.52 -51.13
N SER A 1080 -146.28 39.96 -49.95
CA SER A 1080 -147.31 38.94 -49.71
C SER A 1080 -148.76 39.43 -49.91
N SER A 1081 -149.01 40.71 -50.17
CA SER A 1081 -150.35 41.21 -50.53
C SER A 1081 -150.70 40.97 -52.01
N ARG A 1082 -149.74 40.56 -52.85
CA ARG A 1082 -149.89 40.43 -54.31
C ARG A 1082 -149.58 39.05 -54.87
N LEU A 1083 -148.90 38.18 -54.12
CA LEU A 1083 -148.47 36.84 -54.53
C LEU A 1083 -148.57 35.86 -53.36
N THR A 1084 -148.96 34.62 -53.63
CA THR A 1084 -148.94 33.52 -52.64
C THR A 1084 -147.73 32.62 -52.92
N PHE A 1085 -146.84 32.47 -51.94
CA PHE A 1085 -145.57 31.77 -52.11
C PHE A 1085 -145.60 30.35 -51.56
N LEU A 1086 -144.87 29.43 -52.20
CA LEU A 1086 -144.63 28.07 -51.72
C LEU A 1086 -143.12 27.80 -51.74
N GLY A 1087 -142.45 28.03 -50.60
CA GLY A 1087 -141.00 27.90 -50.46
C GLY A 1087 -140.49 28.55 -49.17
N GLN A 1088 -139.17 28.59 -48.99
CA GLN A 1088 -138.52 29.36 -47.92
C GLN A 1088 -138.11 30.75 -48.44
N SER A 1089 -138.43 31.81 -47.70
CA SER A 1089 -138.09 33.20 -48.07
C SER A 1089 -136.65 33.60 -47.75
N SER A 1090 -135.86 32.70 -47.17
CA SER A 1090 -134.42 32.84 -46.91
C SER A 1090 -133.71 31.48 -46.80
N GLY A 1091 -132.38 31.48 -46.89
CA GLY A 1091 -131.54 30.29 -46.70
C GLY A 1091 -130.06 30.63 -46.61
N VAL A 1092 -129.25 29.70 -46.09
CA VAL A 1092 -127.82 29.91 -45.79
C VAL A 1092 -126.94 29.33 -46.90
N VAL A 1093 -125.89 30.08 -47.27
CA VAL A 1093 -124.82 29.68 -48.20
C VAL A 1093 -123.46 29.91 -47.56
N ASN A 1094 -122.46 29.10 -47.91
CA ASN A 1094 -121.10 29.20 -47.39
C ASN A 1094 -120.10 29.35 -48.54
N VAL A 1095 -119.39 30.48 -48.60
CA VAL A 1095 -118.31 30.74 -49.57
C VAL A 1095 -117.02 30.16 -49.00
N GLY A 1096 -116.30 29.37 -49.81
CA GLY A 1096 -115.11 28.64 -49.39
C GLY A 1096 -113.85 29.52 -49.27
N SER A 1097 -112.79 29.00 -48.67
CA SER A 1097 -111.47 29.66 -48.63
C SER A 1097 -110.71 29.61 -49.96
N GLY A 1098 -111.19 28.86 -50.95
CA GLY A 1098 -110.61 28.82 -52.30
C GLY A 1098 -111.10 29.98 -53.19
N VAL A 1099 -110.18 30.53 -53.97
CA VAL A 1099 -110.45 31.56 -54.99
C VAL A 1099 -111.51 31.08 -55.99
N ASN A 1100 -112.47 31.94 -56.32
CA ASN A 1100 -113.59 31.66 -57.22
C ASN A 1100 -114.46 30.46 -56.79
N SER A 1101 -114.76 30.36 -55.50
CA SER A 1101 -115.76 29.42 -54.96
C SER A 1101 -117.19 29.95 -55.13
N ASP A 1102 -117.74 29.78 -56.32
CA ASP A 1102 -119.10 30.24 -56.67
C ASP A 1102 -120.20 29.37 -55.99
N VAL A 1103 -121.24 30.02 -55.45
CA VAL A 1103 -122.32 29.34 -54.70
C VAL A 1103 -123.72 29.78 -55.16
N THR A 1104 -124.61 28.82 -55.37
CA THR A 1104 -126.03 29.07 -55.72
C THR A 1104 -126.89 29.23 -54.47
N GLY A 1105 -127.70 30.29 -54.41
CA GLY A 1105 -128.68 30.53 -53.35
C GLY A 1105 -130.01 29.79 -53.55
N PRO A 1106 -130.90 29.79 -52.54
CA PRO A 1106 -132.15 29.03 -52.53
C PRO A 1106 -133.19 29.60 -53.53
N ALA A 1107 -133.92 28.76 -54.25
CA ALA A 1107 -135.03 29.20 -55.11
C ALA A 1107 -136.25 29.66 -54.30
N LEU A 1108 -137.08 30.54 -54.88
CA LEU A 1108 -138.37 30.96 -54.33
C LEU A 1108 -139.43 31.04 -55.46
N ASN A 1109 -140.58 30.42 -55.19
CA ASN A 1109 -141.61 30.10 -56.18
C ASN A 1109 -142.98 30.67 -55.75
N ALA A 1110 -143.82 31.09 -56.68
CA ALA A 1110 -145.10 31.77 -56.40
C ALA A 1110 -146.25 31.40 -57.35
N ILE A 1111 -147.48 31.53 -56.83
CA ILE A 1111 -148.78 31.30 -57.53
C ILE A 1111 -149.68 32.53 -57.31
N GLY A 1112 -150.54 32.87 -58.29
CA GLY A 1112 -151.50 33.97 -58.19
C GLY A 1112 -152.80 33.76 -58.98
N TYR A 1113 -153.82 34.57 -58.67
CA TYR A 1113 -155.11 34.66 -59.38
C TYR A 1113 -155.45 36.14 -59.61
N ALA A 1114 -155.99 36.49 -60.79
CA ALA A 1114 -156.22 37.88 -61.20
C ALA A 1114 -157.68 38.34 -61.06
N GLY A 1115 -157.89 39.64 -60.79
CA GLY A 1115 -159.19 40.29 -60.68
C GLY A 1115 -159.22 41.67 -61.33
N ALA A 1116 -160.19 41.91 -62.19
CA ALA A 1116 -160.23 43.01 -63.18
C ALA A 1116 -160.14 44.44 -62.61
N LEU A 1117 -159.37 45.29 -63.31
CA LEU A 1117 -159.88 46.52 -63.95
C LEU A 1117 -158.92 47.00 -65.06
N SER A 1118 -159.44 47.77 -66.01
CA SER A 1118 -158.76 48.05 -67.30
C SER A 1118 -157.97 49.36 -67.31
N ASN A 1119 -156.64 49.25 -67.36
CA ASN A 1119 -155.77 50.27 -67.96
C ASN A 1119 -155.42 49.82 -69.39
N LEU A 1120 -155.52 50.72 -70.38
CA LEU A 1120 -155.11 50.43 -71.75
C LEU A 1120 -153.61 50.72 -71.91
N ASP A 1121 -152.79 49.70 -71.69
CA ASP A 1121 -151.32 49.82 -71.80
C ASP A 1121 -150.90 49.87 -73.28
N ILE A 1122 -149.97 50.77 -73.64
CA ILE A 1122 -149.67 51.10 -75.03
C ILE A 1122 -148.61 50.13 -75.59
N LEU A 1123 -149.07 48.94 -75.98
CA LEU A 1123 -148.26 47.92 -76.64
C LEU A 1123 -148.11 48.20 -78.14
N SER A 1124 -147.18 49.07 -78.53
CA SER A 1124 -146.82 49.29 -79.94
C SER A 1124 -145.89 48.18 -80.45
N SER A 1125 -146.45 47.14 -81.09
CA SER A 1125 -145.68 46.12 -81.81
C SER A 1125 -145.16 46.64 -83.17
N ASN A 1126 -143.95 46.23 -83.54
CA ASN A 1126 -143.16 46.64 -84.71
C ASN A 1126 -143.95 46.98 -86.00
N TYR A 1127 -143.52 48.05 -86.68
CA TYR A 1127 -143.69 48.24 -88.12
C TYR A 1127 -142.40 48.81 -88.73
N ASP A 1128 -142.16 48.55 -90.02
CA ASP A 1128 -140.92 48.82 -90.75
C ASP A 1128 -141.25 49.33 -92.17
N ASP A 1129 -140.69 50.48 -92.57
CA ASP A 1129 -140.58 50.93 -93.97
C ASP A 1129 -139.61 52.11 -94.13
N GLY A 1130 -139.13 52.34 -95.35
CA GLY A 1130 -139.16 53.70 -95.91
C GLY A 1130 -137.86 54.49 -96.03
N GLY A 1131 -136.74 54.01 -95.48
CA GLY A 1131 -135.39 54.44 -95.90
C GLY A 1131 -135.03 55.94 -95.81
N THR A 1132 -134.56 56.39 -94.65
CA THR A 1132 -133.42 57.33 -94.54
C THR A 1132 -132.70 57.11 -93.19
N GLY A 1133 -131.41 57.45 -93.11
CA GLY A 1133 -130.56 56.97 -92.01
C GLY A 1133 -130.85 57.59 -90.64
N GLY A 1134 -131.38 56.79 -89.69
CA GLY A 1134 -131.53 57.13 -88.28
C GLY A 1134 -131.84 55.87 -87.45
N THR A 1135 -131.33 55.78 -86.22
CA THR A 1135 -131.44 54.58 -85.37
C THR A 1135 -132.32 54.81 -84.14
N ALA A 1136 -133.27 53.91 -83.88
CA ALA A 1136 -134.02 53.88 -82.63
C ALA A 1136 -134.40 52.45 -82.23
N SER A 1137 -134.17 52.10 -80.98
CA SER A 1137 -134.82 50.97 -80.29
C SER A 1137 -136.02 51.50 -79.49
N PRO A 1138 -137.10 50.73 -79.31
CA PRO A 1138 -138.32 51.21 -78.67
C PRO A 1138 -138.10 51.69 -77.23
N ARG A 1139 -138.83 52.74 -76.84
CA ARG A 1139 -138.83 53.32 -75.49
C ARG A 1139 -140.25 53.35 -74.96
N ALA A 1140 -140.50 52.76 -73.79
CA ALA A 1140 -141.77 52.93 -73.08
C ALA A 1140 -141.75 54.22 -72.24
N GLY A 1141 -142.86 54.94 -72.17
CA GLY A 1141 -143.01 56.11 -71.30
C GLY A 1141 -143.84 57.25 -71.91
N GLY A 1142 -145.10 57.36 -71.49
CA GLY A 1142 -145.99 58.47 -71.83
C GLY A 1142 -147.45 58.17 -71.46
N ILE A 1143 -148.28 59.20 -71.37
CA ILE A 1143 -149.72 59.08 -71.08
C ILE A 1143 -150.52 59.95 -72.06
N VAL A 1144 -151.53 59.34 -72.71
CA VAL A 1144 -152.58 60.04 -73.46
C VAL A 1144 -153.86 60.09 -72.62
N SER A 1145 -154.53 61.24 -72.63
CA SER A 1145 -155.87 61.42 -72.06
C SER A 1145 -156.83 61.84 -73.17
N LEU A 1146 -157.89 61.05 -73.37
CA LEU A 1146 -159.01 61.36 -74.26
C LEU A 1146 -160.18 61.93 -73.45
N ASP A 1147 -161.09 62.67 -74.09
CA ASP A 1147 -162.40 62.99 -73.49
C ASP A 1147 -163.51 62.01 -73.88
N ASP A 1148 -164.69 62.19 -73.28
CA ASP A 1148 -165.89 61.37 -73.48
C ASP A 1148 -166.28 61.24 -74.97
N ASN A 1149 -165.93 62.23 -75.80
CA ASN A 1149 -166.18 62.23 -77.23
C ASN A 1149 -165.07 61.53 -78.04
N GLY A 1150 -164.03 61.00 -77.40
CA GLY A 1150 -162.92 60.25 -78.00
C GLY A 1150 -161.80 61.12 -78.58
N ASN A 1151 -161.80 62.43 -78.34
CA ASN A 1151 -160.78 63.32 -78.86
C ASN A 1151 -159.61 63.47 -77.88
N GLN A 1152 -158.39 63.61 -78.41
CA GLN A 1152 -157.16 63.80 -77.63
C GLN A 1152 -157.18 65.15 -76.89
N ARG A 1153 -157.11 65.13 -75.56
CA ARG A 1153 -157.07 66.33 -74.70
C ARG A 1153 -155.71 66.63 -74.10
N MET A 1154 -154.93 65.60 -73.80
CA MET A 1154 -153.61 65.76 -73.23
C MET A 1154 -152.71 64.62 -73.67
N PHE A 1155 -151.45 64.93 -73.98
CA PHE A 1155 -150.38 63.98 -74.18
C PHE A 1155 -149.17 64.45 -73.38
N VAL A 1156 -148.59 63.57 -72.58
CA VAL A 1156 -147.36 63.83 -71.83
C VAL A 1156 -146.39 62.70 -72.14
N VAL A 1157 -145.28 63.02 -72.79
CA VAL A 1157 -144.20 62.08 -73.09
C VAL A 1157 -143.22 62.01 -71.92
N ASP A 1158 -142.56 60.88 -71.73
CA ASP A 1158 -141.47 60.75 -70.77
C ASP A 1158 -140.29 61.69 -71.13
N PRO A 1159 -139.60 62.33 -70.16
CA PRO A 1159 -138.47 63.25 -70.42
C PRO A 1159 -137.33 62.69 -71.28
N ASN A 1160 -137.23 61.37 -71.44
CA ASN A 1160 -136.25 60.71 -72.33
C ASN A 1160 -136.62 60.75 -73.82
N TRP A 1161 -137.74 61.39 -74.22
CA TRP A 1161 -138.14 61.64 -75.61
C TRP A 1161 -137.78 63.06 -76.08
N ALA A 1162 -136.48 63.34 -76.24
CA ALA A 1162 -136.02 64.62 -76.77
C ALA A 1162 -136.21 64.71 -78.30
N GLY A 1163 -137.14 65.55 -78.77
CA GLY A 1163 -137.24 65.96 -80.17
C GLY A 1163 -138.63 65.94 -80.81
N VAL A 1164 -139.60 65.24 -80.22
CA VAL A 1164 -140.98 65.13 -80.75
C VAL A 1164 -141.61 66.53 -80.89
N GLN A 1165 -142.11 66.83 -82.08
CA GLN A 1165 -142.79 68.10 -82.42
C GLN A 1165 -144.31 67.93 -82.48
N PHE A 1166 -144.81 66.74 -82.84
CA PHE A 1166 -146.23 66.45 -82.90
C PHE A 1166 -146.54 64.97 -82.61
N ALA A 1167 -147.69 64.70 -81.99
CA ALA A 1167 -148.21 63.35 -81.87
C ALA A 1167 -149.75 63.35 -81.85
N GLU A 1168 -150.35 62.52 -82.70
CA GLU A 1168 -151.80 62.41 -82.90
C GLU A 1168 -152.23 60.94 -82.79
N LEU A 1169 -153.24 60.69 -81.96
CA LEU A 1169 -153.86 59.39 -81.77
C LEU A 1169 -155.20 59.33 -82.53
N ALA A 1170 -155.23 58.63 -83.66
CA ALA A 1170 -156.45 58.38 -84.42
C ALA A 1170 -157.08 57.05 -83.98
N LEU A 1171 -158.29 57.09 -83.44
CA LEU A 1171 -159.10 55.89 -83.18
C LEU A 1171 -159.74 55.37 -84.47
N ASN A 1172 -159.92 54.05 -84.59
CA ASN A 1172 -160.82 53.49 -85.61
C ASN A 1172 -162.30 53.77 -85.27
N GLU A 1173 -163.22 53.53 -86.21
CA GLU A 1173 -164.66 53.78 -86.00
C GLU A 1173 -165.26 52.98 -84.82
N ALA A 1174 -164.68 51.83 -84.48
CA ALA A 1174 -165.10 50.98 -83.36
C ALA A 1174 -164.55 51.43 -82.00
N ARG A 1175 -163.51 52.28 -81.97
CA ARG A 1175 -162.73 52.72 -80.79
C ARG A 1175 -162.06 51.60 -79.98
N ASP A 1176 -161.89 50.42 -80.58
CA ASP A 1176 -161.19 49.28 -79.98
C ASP A 1176 -159.68 49.24 -80.29
N SER A 1177 -159.24 50.04 -81.26
CA SER A 1177 -157.85 50.10 -81.71
C SER A 1177 -157.51 51.50 -82.24
N ALA A 1178 -156.23 51.87 -82.15
CA ALA A 1178 -155.76 53.22 -82.37
C ALA A 1178 -154.42 53.24 -83.12
N LEU A 1179 -154.23 54.22 -83.99
CA LEU A 1179 -152.95 54.53 -84.62
C LEU A 1179 -152.36 55.78 -83.95
N LEU A 1180 -151.21 55.63 -83.29
CA LEU A 1180 -150.43 56.74 -82.76
C LEU A 1180 -149.37 57.14 -83.78
N THR A 1181 -149.52 58.32 -84.39
CA THR A 1181 -148.47 58.92 -85.23
C THR A 1181 -147.62 59.86 -84.38
N ILE A 1182 -146.30 59.75 -84.44
CA ILE A 1182 -145.34 60.61 -83.73
C ILE A 1182 -144.34 61.17 -84.76
N ILE A 1183 -144.07 62.48 -84.70
CA ILE A 1183 -143.11 63.22 -85.54
C ILE A 1183 -142.24 64.11 -84.64
#